data_AF-A0A1I0JNM1-F1
#
_entry.id   AF-A0A1I0JNM1-F1
#
_cell.length_a   1.000
_cell.length_b   1.000
_cell.length_c   1.000
_cell.angle_alpha   90.00
_cell.angle_beta   90.00
_cell.angle_gamma   90.00
#
_symmetry.space_group_name_H-M   'P 1'
#
loop_
_entity.id
_entity.type
_entity.pdbx_description
1 polymer ?
#
loop_
_entity_poly.entity_id
_entity_poly.type
_entity_poly.pdbx_seq_one_letter_code
_entity_poly.pdbx_strand_id
1 'polypeptide(L)'
;MADAEKTKSSKASKAKDVDAAGKKAFPEAGAEHRAAETPDVEENPQVEREMDGKAVGKPEAKKKAADKPEAKKKAGDKPEAKKEAPGKPEAKKEAAGKLEAKKEAAGKPEAKKEASGKTEAKKEAPGKTEAKKEATGKPEAKKEATSKPESKKEAPGKPEAAKKAAPKPAAVKKAVAKSGGQKKPAVAEEPAQELDFGANPDNYVNRELSWLEFNYRVLSEARDKTLPLFERLKFLSITASNLDEFYMVRVASLKDMVHAKYMKPDIAGMTPTRQLEAIAERTHQLVDLQYSTYNRSLLPVLRMNGLRVITEHEDLTEDEAYYVDRYFNENVYPVLTPMAFDSSRPFPLIRNKTLNIAALLRKKNGEEDDELDFAMVQVPSVIPRIVELPEEKDEEGNPQRVVILLEEIIERNMPSLFLNYDIIASQPFRVMRNADLTIDEEEAVDLLEEIQKQLKKRQWGEAIRLEIQAGVDKRLLKILKKELSINSQDIFDINGPLDLTFLMKMYGLRGFDHLKAPGYTPKPVPALMNEDDIFTNIRKGDILLHHPYQSFDPVVRFVRSAARDPEVLAIKQTLYRVSGNSPIVAALAEAADNGKQVSVLVELKARFDEENNINWAKKLEKAGCHVIYGLVGLKTHSKITLVVRMEEDGIRRYVHLGTGNYNDSTAKLYTDCGILTCSPQIGEDATAVFNMLSGYSEPLAWNRLSVAPLWLRARCLRMIRRETENALAGREAHIMAKMNSLCDKEIITALYEASHAGVKVELVIRGICCLRAGVPGLSENISVRSIVGNFLEHSRILYFYNDGSEELYMGSADWMPRNLDRRVEIMFPVEDEALKAKVIHILEVELADNVKAHILQPDGTYEKVDKRGKVLVNSQQQFCEEATAEAKAVFEAMDPAVTRIFKPIESSN
;
A
#
# COMPACT_ATOMS: atom_id res chain seq x y z
N MET A 1 58.52 0.34 -0.66
CA MET A 1 59.95 0.01 -0.77
C MET A 1 60.07 -1.50 -0.72
N ALA A 2 60.85 -2.11 -1.60
CA ALA A 2 60.98 -3.58 -1.80
C ALA A 2 59.66 -4.29 -2.15
N ASP A 3 59.46 -4.87 -3.34
CA ASP A 3 60.16 -5.98 -4.03
C ASP A 3 59.76 -7.37 -3.50
N ALA A 4 59.70 -8.45 -4.29
CA ALA A 4 59.47 -8.70 -5.73
C ALA A 4 59.48 -10.24 -5.96
N GLU A 5 59.13 -10.69 -7.18
CA GLU A 5 59.19 -12.09 -7.69
C GLU A 5 57.99 -13.01 -7.31
N LYS A 6 57.34 -13.79 -8.21
CA LYS A 6 57.74 -14.70 -9.32
C LYS A 6 58.24 -16.09 -8.80
N THR A 7 57.95 -17.25 -9.41
CA THR A 7 57.41 -17.55 -10.76
C THR A 7 56.76 -18.95 -10.93
N LYS A 8 55.77 -19.06 -11.84
CA LYS A 8 55.50 -20.13 -12.85
C LYS A 8 55.20 -21.62 -12.51
N SER A 9 54.28 -22.16 -13.34
CA SER A 9 54.17 -23.56 -13.85
C SER A 9 53.55 -24.63 -12.93
N SER A 10 53.00 -25.78 -13.39
CA SER A 10 52.36 -26.26 -14.66
C SER A 10 51.97 -27.76 -14.48
N LYS A 11 51.38 -28.57 -15.38
CA LYS A 11 50.98 -28.48 -16.82
C LYS A 11 49.98 -29.61 -17.17
N ALA A 12 49.03 -29.37 -18.10
CA ALA A 12 48.37 -30.40 -18.97
C ALA A 12 47.55 -31.53 -18.26
N SER A 13 46.88 -32.47 -18.94
CA SER A 13 45.94 -32.42 -20.10
C SER A 13 45.34 -33.82 -20.39
N LYS A 14 44.06 -33.92 -20.79
CA LYS A 14 43.48 -34.77 -21.88
C LYS A 14 42.03 -35.20 -21.57
N ALA A 15 41.25 -35.34 -22.65
CA ALA A 15 39.98 -36.07 -22.66
C ALA A 15 40.21 -37.49 -23.24
N LYS A 16 39.24 -38.40 -23.02
CA LYS A 16 38.58 -39.12 -24.11
C LYS A 16 37.32 -39.89 -23.68
N ASP A 17 36.55 -40.25 -24.70
CA ASP A 17 35.26 -40.94 -24.73
C ASP A 17 35.36 -42.44 -24.39
N VAL A 18 34.21 -43.13 -24.24
CA VAL A 18 33.82 -44.37 -25.00
C VAL A 18 32.63 -45.14 -24.33
N ASP A 19 31.55 -45.27 -25.12
CA ASP A 19 30.57 -46.36 -25.31
C ASP A 19 29.75 -47.11 -24.21
N ALA A 20 28.44 -47.15 -24.51
CA ALA A 20 27.55 -48.33 -24.69
C ALA A 20 26.97 -49.17 -23.53
N ALA A 21 25.64 -49.02 -23.38
CA ALA A 21 24.59 -50.05 -23.51
C ALA A 21 24.71 -51.45 -22.83
N GLY A 22 23.70 -51.77 -22.01
CA GLY A 22 23.38 -53.14 -21.57
C GLY A 22 21.87 -53.38 -21.38
N LYS A 23 21.33 -54.47 -21.92
CA LYS A 23 19.94 -54.97 -21.70
C LYS A 23 19.95 -56.28 -20.88
N LYS A 24 18.76 -56.66 -20.36
CA LYS A 24 18.36 -57.92 -19.64
C LYS A 24 18.27 -57.76 -18.12
N ALA A 25 17.45 -58.51 -17.37
CA ALA A 25 16.20 -59.26 -17.65
C ALA A 25 15.57 -59.73 -16.30
N PHE A 26 14.28 -60.13 -16.29
CA PHE A 26 13.62 -60.83 -15.16
C PHE A 26 14.13 -62.28 -15.00
N PRO A 27 13.94 -62.92 -13.82
CA PRO A 27 12.78 -63.82 -13.64
C PRO A 27 12.10 -63.84 -12.24
N GLU A 28 10.81 -64.21 -12.25
CA GLU A 28 10.07 -65.25 -11.48
C GLU A 28 10.78 -66.07 -10.34
N ALA A 29 10.11 -66.71 -9.36
CA ALA A 29 8.69 -66.74 -8.87
C ALA A 29 8.55 -67.56 -7.55
N GLY A 30 7.32 -67.68 -6.98
CA GLY A 30 6.92 -68.61 -5.90
C GLY A 30 6.13 -67.92 -4.75
N ALA A 31 4.86 -68.20 -4.40
CA ALA A 31 4.09 -69.44 -4.11
C ALA A 31 4.21 -69.90 -2.62
N GLU A 32 3.18 -70.37 -1.88
CA GLU A 32 1.73 -70.56 -2.14
C GLU A 32 0.93 -70.86 -0.83
N HIS A 33 -0.40 -70.62 -0.81
CA HIS A 33 -1.45 -71.36 -0.02
C HIS A 33 -1.42 -71.36 1.55
N ARG A 34 -2.46 -71.72 2.36
CA ARG A 34 -3.90 -72.18 2.32
C ARG A 34 -4.48 -71.99 3.77
N ALA A 35 -5.77 -72.09 4.17
CA ALA A 35 -7.13 -72.21 3.57
C ALA A 35 -8.23 -72.00 4.69
N ALA A 36 -9.52 -71.95 4.29
CA ALA A 36 -10.73 -72.26 5.10
C ALA A 36 -11.12 -71.30 6.27
N GLU A 37 -12.37 -71.19 6.76
CA GLU A 37 -13.67 -71.81 6.41
C GLU A 37 -14.86 -70.91 6.84
N THR A 38 -16.10 -71.20 6.40
CA THR A 38 -17.38 -70.53 6.77
C THR A 38 -18.26 -71.44 7.66
N PRO A 39 -19.28 -70.92 8.40
CA PRO A 39 -20.66 -70.88 7.84
C PRO A 39 -21.65 -69.77 8.35
N ASP A 40 -22.56 -69.34 7.46
CA ASP A 40 -24.05 -69.31 7.52
C ASP A 40 -24.83 -68.63 8.69
N VAL A 41 -26.16 -68.35 8.67
CA VAL A 41 -27.31 -68.64 7.74
C VAL A 41 -28.46 -67.61 8.00
N GLU A 42 -29.39 -67.20 7.11
CA GLU A 42 -29.42 -67.14 5.63
C GLU A 42 -29.74 -65.68 5.16
N GLU A 43 -30.85 -65.20 4.57
CA GLU A 43 -32.13 -65.77 4.05
C GLU A 43 -32.61 -64.97 2.80
N ASN A 44 -33.30 -65.63 1.86
CA ASN A 44 -33.78 -65.08 0.56
C ASN A 44 -35.28 -65.53 0.31
N PRO A 45 -35.92 -65.58 -0.89
CA PRO A 45 -35.65 -65.10 -2.28
C PRO A 45 -36.70 -64.03 -2.74
N GLN A 46 -37.06 -63.67 -4.00
CA GLN A 46 -37.04 -64.21 -5.38
C GLN A 46 -37.11 -63.06 -6.44
N VAL A 47 -37.07 -63.26 -7.78
CA VAL A 47 -36.12 -63.97 -8.67
C VAL A 47 -36.40 -63.62 -10.17
N GLU A 48 -35.37 -63.68 -11.04
CA GLU A 48 -35.34 -63.84 -12.53
C GLU A 48 -36.14 -62.98 -13.58
N ARG A 49 -35.37 -62.49 -14.58
CA ARG A 49 -35.58 -62.54 -16.07
C ARG A 49 -36.53 -61.59 -16.83
N GLU A 50 -36.35 -61.66 -18.16
CA GLU A 50 -36.81 -60.78 -19.25
C GLU A 50 -38.19 -61.17 -19.84
N MET A 51 -38.92 -60.23 -20.46
CA MET A 51 -39.50 -60.38 -21.83
C MET A 51 -40.31 -59.16 -22.31
N ASP A 52 -40.54 -59.07 -23.63
CA ASP A 52 -41.45 -58.14 -24.31
C ASP A 52 -42.95 -58.35 -23.95
N GLY A 53 -43.74 -57.28 -23.92
CA GLY A 53 -45.21 -57.37 -23.77
C GLY A 53 -45.96 -56.04 -24.04
N LYS A 54 -47.14 -56.11 -24.67
CA LYS A 54 -47.95 -54.94 -25.09
C LYS A 54 -49.37 -54.92 -24.51
N ALA A 55 -49.89 -53.70 -24.31
CA ALA A 55 -51.31 -53.31 -24.29
C ALA A 55 -52.14 -53.78 -23.05
N VAL A 56 -53.37 -53.29 -22.76
CA VAL A 56 -54.31 -52.36 -23.42
C VAL A 56 -54.92 -51.41 -22.36
N GLY A 57 -55.32 -50.18 -22.70
CA GLY A 57 -56.18 -49.34 -21.83
C GLY A 57 -56.58 -47.99 -22.42
N LYS A 58 -57.78 -47.86 -23.02
CA LYS A 58 -58.21 -46.68 -23.80
C LYS A 58 -59.54 -46.08 -23.33
N PRO A 59 -59.86 -44.83 -23.75
CA PRO A 59 -61.06 -44.58 -24.56
C PRO A 59 -60.83 -43.59 -25.75
N GLU A 60 -61.82 -42.75 -26.11
CA GLU A 60 -61.87 -41.87 -27.30
C GLU A 60 -62.56 -40.52 -26.99
N ALA A 61 -62.32 -39.37 -27.64
CA ALA A 61 -61.19 -38.89 -28.45
C ALA A 61 -61.30 -37.33 -28.58
N LYS A 62 -61.37 -36.60 -29.71
CA LYS A 62 -61.63 -36.85 -31.15
C LYS A 62 -60.96 -35.78 -32.04
N LYS A 63 -60.25 -36.22 -33.11
CA LYS A 63 -60.10 -35.61 -34.48
C LYS A 63 -59.54 -34.15 -34.57
N LYS A 64 -58.79 -33.67 -35.58
CA LYS A 64 -58.11 -34.09 -36.85
C LYS A 64 -57.18 -32.87 -37.22
N ALA A 65 -56.38 -32.71 -38.29
CA ALA A 65 -55.65 -33.46 -39.34
C ALA A 65 -55.10 -32.39 -40.34
N ALA A 66 -54.14 -32.60 -41.24
CA ALA A 66 -53.06 -33.58 -41.46
C ALA A 66 -52.11 -33.01 -42.56
N ASP A 67 -51.01 -33.72 -42.84
CA ASP A 67 -50.18 -33.66 -44.05
C ASP A 67 -49.16 -32.51 -44.30
N LYS A 68 -48.14 -32.96 -45.04
CA LYS A 68 -46.93 -32.37 -45.65
C LYS A 68 -46.83 -33.05 -47.05
N PRO A 69 -45.82 -32.77 -47.89
CA PRO A 69 -45.16 -31.51 -48.27
C PRO A 69 -45.13 -31.34 -49.82
N GLU A 70 -44.57 -30.26 -50.36
CA GLU A 70 -43.81 -30.35 -51.62
C GLU A 70 -42.81 -29.20 -51.83
N ALA A 71 -41.94 -29.30 -52.85
CA ALA A 71 -40.93 -28.30 -53.19
C ALA A 71 -40.57 -28.30 -54.70
N LYS A 72 -40.48 -27.11 -55.33
CA LYS A 72 -39.83 -26.77 -56.61
C LYS A 72 -39.91 -25.25 -56.85
N LYS A 73 -39.21 -24.60 -57.81
CA LYS A 73 -37.78 -24.63 -58.24
C LYS A 73 -37.60 -23.55 -59.33
N LYS A 74 -36.40 -22.94 -59.46
CA LYS A 74 -35.93 -22.04 -60.55
C LYS A 74 -36.64 -20.66 -60.66
N ALA A 75 -36.18 -19.69 -61.46
CA ALA A 75 -34.82 -19.16 -61.79
C ALA A 75 -35.00 -17.99 -62.81
N GLY A 76 -34.10 -17.01 -62.85
CA GLY A 76 -34.10 -15.95 -63.87
C GLY A 76 -33.05 -14.86 -63.59
N ASP A 77 -32.42 -14.35 -64.66
CA ASP A 77 -31.21 -13.51 -64.59
C ASP A 77 -31.45 -12.01 -64.90
N LYS A 78 -30.35 -11.24 -64.75
CA LYS A 78 -30.02 -9.90 -65.30
C LYS A 78 -30.62 -9.59 -66.69
N PRO A 79 -30.77 -8.30 -67.15
CA PRO A 79 -29.69 -7.29 -67.05
C PRO A 79 -30.03 -5.76 -67.04
N GLU A 80 -28.96 -4.99 -66.84
CA GLU A 80 -28.62 -3.64 -67.38
C GLU A 80 -29.50 -2.38 -67.19
N ALA A 81 -28.84 -1.23 -67.32
CA ALA A 81 -29.28 0.09 -66.87
C ALA A 81 -29.36 1.14 -67.99
N LYS A 82 -30.01 2.29 -67.72
CA LYS A 82 -29.51 3.64 -68.10
C LYS A 82 -30.42 4.80 -67.61
N LYS A 83 -29.74 5.86 -67.10
CA LYS A 83 -30.15 7.29 -67.14
C LYS A 83 -31.46 7.66 -66.39
N GLU A 84 -31.79 8.92 -66.11
CA GLU A 84 -31.17 10.22 -66.43
C GLU A 84 -31.34 11.22 -65.25
N ALA A 85 -30.72 12.40 -65.32
CA ALA A 85 -30.97 13.54 -64.41
C ALA A 85 -31.66 14.68 -65.20
N PRO A 86 -32.39 15.64 -64.58
CA PRO A 86 -31.72 16.79 -63.94
C PRO A 86 -32.49 17.45 -62.77
N GLY A 87 -31.88 18.47 -62.13
CA GLY A 87 -32.58 19.43 -61.25
C GLY A 87 -31.64 20.26 -60.36
N LYS A 88 -31.79 21.59 -60.35
CA LYS A 88 -31.07 22.52 -59.45
C LYS A 88 -32.07 23.37 -58.62
N PRO A 89 -31.66 23.91 -57.44
CA PRO A 89 -32.56 24.56 -56.48
C PRO A 89 -32.55 26.10 -56.56
N GLU A 90 -33.43 26.74 -55.79
CA GLU A 90 -33.27 28.14 -55.36
C GLU A 90 -33.84 28.38 -53.94
N ALA A 91 -33.49 29.51 -53.31
CA ALA A 91 -33.86 29.88 -51.94
C ALA A 91 -33.72 31.41 -51.70
N LYS A 92 -34.41 31.99 -50.70
CA LYS A 92 -34.03 33.26 -50.02
C LYS A 92 -34.97 33.75 -48.90
N LYS A 93 -34.36 34.34 -47.86
CA LYS A 93 -34.67 35.59 -47.10
C LYS A 93 -34.03 35.46 -45.69
N GLU A 94 -33.49 36.48 -45.01
CA GLU A 94 -33.00 37.85 -45.32
C GLU A 94 -31.99 38.22 -44.18
N ALA A 95 -30.79 38.77 -44.44
CA ALA A 95 -30.43 40.21 -44.47
C ALA A 95 -30.60 40.96 -43.12
N ALA A 96 -29.71 41.84 -42.62
CA ALA A 96 -28.35 42.34 -43.01
C ALA A 96 -27.70 42.99 -41.75
N GLY A 97 -26.45 43.51 -41.71
CA GLY A 97 -25.39 43.74 -42.72
C GLY A 97 -24.05 44.19 -42.06
N LYS A 98 -22.91 44.16 -42.76
CA LYS A 98 -22.29 45.25 -43.59
C LYS A 98 -21.38 46.22 -42.78
N LEU A 99 -20.20 46.68 -43.21
CA LEU A 99 -19.51 46.80 -44.53
C LEU A 99 -17.98 46.51 -44.37
N GLU A 100 -17.34 45.68 -45.21
CA GLU A 100 -16.42 46.04 -46.34
C GLU A 100 -15.04 46.65 -45.95
N ALA A 101 -13.89 46.27 -46.54
CA ALA A 101 -13.55 45.42 -47.71
C ALA A 101 -12.09 44.83 -47.55
N LYS A 102 -11.27 44.39 -48.53
CA LYS A 102 -11.30 44.43 -50.02
C LYS A 102 -10.55 43.26 -50.73
N LYS A 103 -9.44 43.52 -51.45
CA LYS A 103 -8.76 42.74 -52.54
C LYS A 103 -7.34 43.35 -52.76
N GLU A 104 -6.31 42.77 -53.40
CA GLU A 104 -6.08 41.45 -54.03
C GLU A 104 -4.56 41.14 -54.25
N ALA A 105 -4.22 39.83 -54.28
CA ALA A 105 -3.22 39.12 -55.12
C ALA A 105 -1.70 39.46 -55.21
N ALA A 106 -0.95 38.36 -55.46
CA ALA A 106 0.36 38.20 -56.14
C ALA A 106 1.69 38.37 -55.35
N GLY A 107 2.68 37.50 -55.65
CA GLY A 107 4.10 37.67 -55.28
C GLY A 107 4.80 36.46 -54.61
N LYS A 108 5.71 35.80 -55.35
CA LYS A 108 6.79 34.89 -54.90
C LYS A 108 8.11 35.48 -55.49
N PRO A 109 9.34 35.05 -55.12
CA PRO A 109 9.79 34.12 -54.07
C PRO A 109 11.05 34.61 -53.28
N GLU A 110 11.75 33.69 -52.58
CA GLU A 110 13.20 33.71 -52.22
C GLU A 110 13.76 34.80 -51.25
N ALA A 111 14.96 34.69 -50.67
CA ALA A 111 15.68 33.54 -50.05
C ALA A 111 16.97 34.01 -49.33
N LYS A 112 17.42 33.29 -48.28
CA LYS A 112 18.74 33.42 -47.59
C LYS A 112 18.95 34.78 -46.86
N LYS A 113 19.88 34.95 -45.90
CA LYS A 113 20.92 34.11 -45.27
C LYS A 113 21.22 34.66 -43.85
N GLU A 114 21.80 33.85 -42.96
CA GLU A 114 22.87 34.14 -41.95
C GLU A 114 22.95 35.49 -41.17
N ALA A 115 23.46 35.56 -39.93
CA ALA A 115 23.86 34.57 -38.92
C ALA A 115 24.13 35.27 -37.57
N SER A 116 24.30 34.46 -36.50
CA SER A 116 24.84 34.79 -35.15
C SER A 116 24.12 35.86 -34.31
N GLY A 117 24.22 35.87 -32.98
CA GLY A 117 24.70 34.81 -32.07
C GLY A 117 25.30 35.34 -30.76
N LYS A 118 25.25 34.51 -29.71
CA LYS A 118 26.00 34.59 -28.43
C LYS A 118 25.69 35.70 -27.40
N THR A 119 25.42 35.26 -26.14
CA THR A 119 26.00 35.67 -24.82
C THR A 119 26.26 37.16 -24.50
N GLU A 120 26.12 37.69 -23.27
CA GLU A 120 25.82 37.10 -21.95
C GLU A 120 25.53 38.19 -20.88
N ALA A 121 24.73 37.83 -19.86
CA ALA A 121 24.83 38.26 -18.44
C ALA A 121 24.77 39.76 -18.00
N LYS A 122 24.58 39.93 -16.68
CA LYS A 122 24.76 41.16 -15.84
C LYS A 122 23.77 42.34 -16.05
N LYS A 123 23.52 43.20 -15.05
CA LYS A 123 23.39 43.03 -13.57
C LYS A 123 22.67 44.27 -13.00
N GLU A 124 22.01 44.10 -11.85
CA GLU A 124 21.45 45.07 -10.89
C GLU A 124 21.63 46.61 -11.11
N ALA A 125 20.51 47.31 -11.33
CA ALA A 125 20.11 48.60 -10.71
C ALA A 125 21.03 49.85 -10.88
N PRO A 126 20.73 51.03 -10.28
CA PRO A 126 19.49 51.56 -9.71
C PRO A 126 19.06 52.92 -10.35
N GLY A 127 18.02 53.60 -9.84
CA GLY A 127 17.86 55.06 -10.03
C GLY A 127 16.43 55.62 -10.06
N LYS A 128 16.13 56.57 -9.16
CA LYS A 128 14.85 57.30 -9.07
C LYS A 128 14.76 58.47 -10.07
N THR A 129 13.55 58.88 -10.44
CA THR A 129 13.21 60.30 -10.69
C THR A 129 11.74 60.62 -10.34
N GLU A 130 11.30 61.87 -10.52
CA GLU A 130 10.24 62.51 -9.72
C GLU A 130 8.90 62.79 -10.45
N ALA A 131 7.94 63.36 -9.67
CA ALA A 131 6.89 64.33 -10.07
C ALA A 131 5.57 63.80 -10.68
N LYS A 132 4.40 64.46 -10.54
CA LYS A 132 3.89 65.52 -9.61
C LYS A 132 2.35 65.68 -9.77
N LYS A 133 1.63 66.11 -8.71
CA LYS A 133 0.36 66.91 -8.73
C LYS A 133 -0.91 66.23 -9.34
N GLU A 134 -2.18 66.55 -9.05
CA GLU A 134 -2.94 67.33 -8.01
C GLU A 134 -4.46 67.05 -8.21
N ALA A 135 -5.48 67.46 -7.43
CA ALA A 135 -5.66 68.24 -6.18
C ALA A 135 -7.01 67.84 -5.49
N THR A 136 -7.56 68.71 -4.61
CA THR A 136 -8.86 68.66 -3.88
C THR A 136 -8.93 67.65 -2.71
N GLY A 137 -9.38 68.01 -1.49
CA GLY A 137 -9.84 69.29 -0.95
C GLY A 137 -9.64 69.41 0.59
N LYS A 138 -10.03 70.55 1.19
CA LYS A 138 -9.85 70.94 2.62
C LYS A 138 -11.11 71.73 3.10
N PRO A 139 -11.46 71.87 4.41
CA PRO A 139 -10.70 72.57 5.49
C PRO A 139 -10.46 71.68 6.75
N GLU A 140 -9.45 71.88 7.63
CA GLU A 140 -9.21 72.92 8.68
C GLU A 140 -10.19 72.88 9.88
N ALA A 141 -9.80 73.07 11.15
CA ALA A 141 -8.56 73.57 11.80
C ALA A 141 -8.14 72.66 12.99
N LYS A 142 -6.90 72.57 13.53
CA LYS A 142 -5.69 73.43 13.64
C LYS A 142 -5.62 74.32 14.92
N LYS A 143 -4.74 73.96 15.87
CA LYS A 143 -3.87 74.87 16.66
C LYS A 143 -2.76 74.11 17.44
N GLU A 144 -1.70 74.84 17.77
CA GLU A 144 -0.42 74.33 18.31
C GLU A 144 0.02 75.17 19.54
N ALA A 145 1.10 74.75 20.23
CA ALA A 145 2.06 75.61 20.96
C ALA A 145 1.61 76.28 22.30
N THR A 146 2.44 76.61 23.32
CA THR A 146 3.89 76.34 23.58
C THR A 146 4.31 76.63 25.05
N SER A 147 5.27 75.83 25.57
CA SER A 147 6.46 76.23 26.38
C SER A 147 6.43 76.62 27.89
N LYS A 148 7.53 76.22 28.58
CA LYS A 148 8.25 76.84 29.73
C LYS A 148 7.69 76.73 31.19
N PRO A 149 8.53 76.84 32.26
CA PRO A 149 9.78 76.09 32.53
C PRO A 149 9.99 75.72 34.05
N GLU A 150 11.22 75.29 34.41
CA GLU A 150 11.82 75.12 35.77
C GLU A 150 11.48 73.84 36.59
N SER A 151 12.41 73.22 37.36
CA SER A 151 13.89 73.30 37.39
C SER A 151 14.58 72.09 38.11
N LYS A 152 15.92 71.98 37.96
CA LYS A 152 16.93 71.26 38.80
C LYS A 152 17.28 69.77 38.56
N LYS A 153 18.43 69.62 37.86
CA LYS A 153 19.62 68.78 38.16
C LYS A 153 19.61 67.25 38.02
N GLU A 154 20.73 66.76 37.48
CA GLU A 154 21.13 65.35 37.31
C GLU A 154 22.12 64.88 38.40
N ALA A 155 22.33 63.54 38.48
CA ALA A 155 23.54 62.78 38.87
C ALA A 155 24.40 63.21 40.10
N PRO A 156 24.77 62.26 41.00
CA PRO A 156 25.69 61.15 40.65
C PRO A 156 25.28 59.78 41.24
N GLY A 157 26.15 58.76 41.14
CA GLY A 157 25.84 57.37 41.56
C GLY A 157 26.93 56.66 42.40
N LYS A 158 26.66 55.38 42.72
CA LYS A 158 27.45 54.42 43.57
C LYS A 158 27.68 54.84 45.04
N PRO A 159 27.53 53.89 45.99
CA PRO A 159 28.70 53.12 46.45
C PRO A 159 28.44 51.60 46.63
N GLU A 160 29.08 50.95 47.60
CA GLU A 160 29.52 49.53 47.55
C GLU A 160 29.63 48.85 48.94
N ALA A 161 29.78 47.51 48.97
CA ALA A 161 30.14 46.62 50.10
C ALA A 161 29.03 46.37 51.18
N ALA A 162 29.01 45.26 51.96
CA ALA A 162 30.00 44.19 52.20
C ALA A 162 29.37 42.81 52.53
N LYS A 163 30.19 41.75 52.66
CA LYS A 163 29.79 40.35 53.00
C LYS A 163 30.03 39.99 54.48
N LYS A 164 29.29 38.99 55.02
CA LYS A 164 29.78 37.95 55.97
C LYS A 164 28.81 36.75 56.05
N ALA A 165 29.20 35.66 56.73
CA ALA A 165 28.62 34.31 56.52
C ALA A 165 28.66 33.39 57.76
N ALA A 166 28.01 32.21 57.66
CA ALA A 166 28.05 31.05 58.58
C ALA A 166 27.32 31.24 59.94
N PRO A 167 26.90 30.17 60.70
CA PRO A 167 27.41 28.79 60.67
C PRO A 167 26.37 27.63 60.67
N LYS A 168 26.88 26.40 60.81
CA LYS A 168 26.14 25.12 60.91
C LYS A 168 25.50 24.92 62.30
N PRO A 169 24.43 24.10 62.42
CA PRO A 169 24.09 23.41 63.68
C PRO A 169 25.13 22.34 64.03
N ALA A 170 25.31 22.06 65.31
CA ALA A 170 26.26 21.06 65.82
C ALA A 170 25.57 19.85 66.47
N ALA A 171 26.31 18.75 66.64
CA ALA A 171 25.79 17.50 67.17
C ALA A 171 25.50 17.54 68.68
N VAL A 172 24.48 16.78 69.11
CA VAL A 172 24.24 16.43 70.52
C VAL A 172 24.69 14.99 70.77
N LYS A 173 25.51 14.77 71.79
CA LYS A 173 25.91 13.43 72.25
C LYS A 173 25.14 13.03 73.52
N LYS A 174 24.65 11.79 73.55
CA LYS A 174 24.50 11.00 74.78
C LYS A 174 25.11 9.61 74.55
N ALA A 175 25.63 9.02 75.62
CA ALA A 175 26.11 7.63 75.69
C ALA A 175 25.12 6.84 76.60
N VAL A 176 25.22 5.54 76.90
CA VAL A 176 26.32 4.55 76.80
C VAL A 176 25.71 3.16 76.54
N ALA A 177 26.34 2.31 75.73
CA ALA A 177 26.34 0.84 75.91
C ALA A 177 27.38 0.18 74.99
N LYS A 178 28.10 -0.84 75.49
CA LYS A 178 28.82 -1.82 74.66
C LYS A 178 28.16 -3.18 74.82
N SER A 179 27.94 -3.88 73.71
CA SER A 179 27.90 -5.34 73.66
C SER A 179 28.69 -5.79 72.43
N GLY A 180 29.51 -6.83 72.58
CA GLY A 180 30.39 -7.30 71.50
C GLY A 180 29.75 -8.44 70.70
N GLY A 181 29.98 -8.44 69.40
CA GLY A 181 29.60 -9.54 68.50
C GLY A 181 30.40 -9.45 67.21
N GLN A 182 31.23 -10.45 66.92
CA GLN A 182 31.99 -10.50 65.67
C GLN A 182 31.04 -10.85 64.51
N LYS A 183 31.07 -10.07 63.43
CA LYS A 183 30.65 -10.51 62.10
C LYS A 183 31.79 -10.25 61.11
N LYS A 184 31.90 -11.14 60.12
CA LYS A 184 32.89 -11.06 59.03
C LYS A 184 32.71 -9.76 58.25
N PRO A 185 33.75 -9.23 57.58
CA PRO A 185 33.55 -8.18 56.59
C PRO A 185 32.55 -8.67 55.54
N ALA A 186 31.47 -7.92 55.35
CA ALA A 186 30.63 -8.08 54.16
C ALA A 186 31.46 -7.63 52.95
N VAL A 187 31.36 -8.38 51.85
CA VAL A 187 31.79 -7.86 50.55
C VAL A 187 30.87 -6.67 50.25
N ALA A 188 31.45 -5.52 49.91
CA ALA A 188 30.64 -4.43 49.38
C ALA A 188 30.18 -4.86 47.98
N GLU A 189 28.87 -5.02 47.81
CA GLU A 189 28.28 -5.14 46.48
C GLU A 189 28.59 -3.83 45.74
N GLU A 190 29.22 -3.94 44.56
CA GLU A 190 29.34 -2.80 43.67
C GLU A 190 27.92 -2.36 43.26
N PRO A 191 27.65 -1.04 43.14
CA PRO A 191 26.34 -0.58 42.70
C PRO A 191 26.05 -1.19 41.32
N ALA A 192 24.93 -1.92 41.22
CA ALA A 192 24.53 -2.58 39.99
C ALA A 192 24.49 -1.55 38.86
N GLN A 193 25.24 -1.82 37.78
CA GLN A 193 25.26 -0.93 36.63
C GLN A 193 23.87 -0.95 35.98
N GLU A 194 23.27 0.23 35.80
CA GLU A 194 22.00 0.35 35.08
C GLU A 194 22.19 -0.16 33.64
N LEU A 195 21.53 -1.27 33.32
CA LEU A 195 21.63 -1.95 32.03
C LEU A 195 20.88 -1.15 30.96
N ASP A 196 21.57 -0.21 30.30
CA ASP A 196 21.03 0.49 29.13
C ASP A 196 20.95 -0.46 27.92
N PHE A 197 19.85 -1.21 27.83
CA PHE A 197 19.49 -2.03 26.66
C PHE A 197 19.37 -1.20 25.37
N GLY A 198 19.28 0.13 25.48
CA GLY A 198 19.31 1.08 24.38
C GLY A 198 20.71 1.46 23.91
N ALA A 199 21.78 1.23 24.67
CA ALA A 199 23.13 1.65 24.31
C ALA A 199 23.68 0.90 23.09
N ASN A 200 23.46 -0.41 23.03
CA ASN A 200 24.04 -1.30 22.02
C ASN A 200 23.25 -1.28 20.68
N PRO A 201 23.85 -0.88 19.54
CA PRO A 201 23.19 -0.94 18.24
C PRO A 201 22.87 -2.37 17.79
N ASP A 202 23.64 -3.38 18.21
CA ASP A 202 23.41 -4.77 17.80
C ASP A 202 22.09 -5.33 18.35
N ASN A 203 21.52 -4.72 19.40
CA ASN A 203 20.19 -5.05 19.93
C ASN A 203 19.05 -4.71 18.94
N TYR A 204 19.33 -4.08 17.80
CA TYR A 204 18.34 -3.64 16.82
C TYR A 204 18.53 -4.34 15.46
N VAL A 205 17.46 -4.34 14.66
CA VAL A 205 17.48 -4.73 13.24
C VAL A 205 17.30 -3.47 12.39
N ASN A 206 18.11 -3.31 11.32
CA ASN A 206 17.97 -2.17 10.43
C ASN A 206 16.56 -2.11 9.81
N ARG A 207 16.00 -0.90 9.80
CA ARG A 207 14.62 -0.62 9.40
C ARG A 207 14.29 -1.04 7.96
N GLU A 208 15.24 -0.89 7.05
CA GLU A 208 15.02 -1.10 5.62
C GLU A 208 15.28 -2.56 5.21
N LEU A 209 16.25 -3.23 5.84
CA LEU A 209 16.40 -4.69 5.73
C LEU A 209 15.18 -5.42 6.31
N SER A 210 14.65 -4.96 7.44
CA SER A 210 13.40 -5.49 8.01
C SER A 210 12.17 -5.27 7.10
N TRP A 211 12.18 -4.22 6.26
CA TRP A 211 11.18 -4.06 5.20
C TRP A 211 11.36 -5.08 4.06
N LEU A 212 12.60 -5.37 3.66
CA LEU A 212 12.87 -6.42 2.65
C LEU A 212 12.41 -7.80 3.15
N GLU A 213 12.67 -8.14 4.42
CA GLU A 213 12.16 -9.38 5.04
C GLU A 213 10.61 -9.44 5.05
N PHE A 214 9.91 -8.31 5.22
CA PHE A 214 8.46 -8.26 5.00
C PHE A 214 8.09 -8.61 3.55
N ASN A 215 8.80 -8.07 2.55
CA ASN A 215 8.49 -8.37 1.15
C ASN A 215 8.88 -9.82 0.75
N TYR A 216 9.88 -10.43 1.40
CA TYR A 216 10.14 -11.87 1.32
C TYR A 216 8.96 -12.70 1.88
N ARG A 217 8.29 -12.27 2.96
CA ARG A 217 7.07 -12.93 3.46
C ARG A 217 5.89 -12.80 2.48
N VAL A 218 5.79 -11.71 1.72
CA VAL A 218 4.81 -11.58 0.62
C VAL A 218 5.15 -12.54 -0.53
N LEU A 219 6.42 -12.68 -0.89
CA LEU A 219 6.89 -13.64 -1.90
C LEU A 219 6.70 -15.10 -1.46
N SER A 220 6.74 -15.38 -0.14
CA SER A 220 6.44 -16.68 0.45
C SER A 220 5.05 -17.19 0.02
N GLU A 221 4.04 -16.33 0.02
CA GLU A 221 2.69 -16.68 -0.41
C GLU A 221 2.58 -16.97 -1.91
N ALA A 222 3.35 -16.28 -2.77
CA ALA A 222 3.44 -16.64 -4.20
C ALA A 222 4.11 -18.00 -4.43
N ARG A 223 4.95 -18.44 -3.49
CA ARG A 223 5.63 -19.75 -3.51
C ARG A 223 4.83 -20.86 -2.82
N ASP A 224 3.82 -20.51 -2.04
CA ASP A 224 2.99 -21.47 -1.29
C ASP A 224 2.04 -22.23 -2.23
N LYS A 225 2.33 -23.51 -2.45
CA LYS A 225 1.55 -24.39 -3.34
C LYS A 225 0.16 -24.76 -2.80
N THR A 226 -0.17 -24.38 -1.55
CA THR A 226 -1.52 -24.56 -1.00
C THR A 226 -2.50 -23.47 -1.44
N LEU A 227 -2.01 -22.37 -2.02
CA LEU A 227 -2.86 -21.30 -2.56
C LEU A 227 -3.27 -21.57 -4.02
N PRO A 228 -4.48 -21.15 -4.43
CA PRO A 228 -4.91 -21.18 -5.82
C PRO A 228 -3.94 -20.42 -6.74
N LEU A 229 -3.75 -20.92 -7.98
CA LEU A 229 -2.69 -20.44 -8.88
C LEU A 229 -2.71 -18.93 -9.12
N PHE A 230 -3.90 -18.32 -9.26
CA PHE A 230 -4.01 -16.90 -9.52
C PHE A 230 -3.80 -16.04 -8.26
N GLU A 231 -4.09 -16.55 -7.06
CA GLU A 231 -3.65 -15.89 -5.81
C GLU A 231 -2.13 -15.77 -5.78
N ARG A 232 -1.43 -16.81 -6.23
CA ARG A 232 0.04 -16.82 -6.29
C ARG A 232 0.58 -15.80 -7.31
N LEU A 233 -0.09 -15.60 -8.45
CA LEU A 233 0.22 -14.51 -9.38
C LEU A 233 0.00 -13.12 -8.73
N LYS A 234 -1.12 -12.94 -8.03
CA LYS A 234 -1.47 -11.73 -7.28
C LYS A 234 -0.41 -11.40 -6.22
N PHE A 235 0.07 -12.36 -5.42
CA PHE A 235 1.14 -12.14 -4.46
C PHE A 235 2.49 -11.79 -5.11
N LEU A 236 2.85 -12.42 -6.24
CA LEU A 236 4.07 -12.05 -6.97
C LEU A 236 3.99 -10.62 -7.54
N SER A 237 2.82 -10.25 -8.06
CA SER A 237 2.51 -8.89 -8.51
C SER A 237 2.60 -7.85 -7.39
N ILE A 238 2.12 -8.19 -6.18
CA ILE A 238 2.20 -7.33 -5.00
C ILE A 238 3.66 -7.18 -4.56
N THR A 239 4.45 -8.26 -4.55
CA THR A 239 5.88 -8.23 -4.22
C THR A 239 6.65 -7.25 -5.11
N ALA A 240 6.37 -7.24 -6.42
CA ALA A 240 6.97 -6.30 -7.37
C ALA A 240 6.48 -4.85 -7.14
N SER A 241 5.18 -4.63 -6.95
CA SER A 241 4.60 -3.30 -6.68
C SER A 241 5.14 -2.66 -5.39
N ASN A 242 5.32 -3.49 -4.35
CA ASN A 242 5.95 -3.10 -3.08
C ASN A 242 7.40 -2.66 -3.29
N LEU A 243 8.18 -3.44 -4.05
CA LEU A 243 9.61 -3.16 -4.28
C LEU A 243 9.82 -1.88 -5.10
N ASP A 244 8.96 -1.65 -6.09
CA ASP A 244 8.85 -0.39 -6.83
C ASP A 244 8.67 0.82 -5.90
N GLU A 245 7.74 0.78 -4.93
CA GLU A 245 7.55 1.89 -3.96
C GLU A 245 8.78 2.04 -3.04
N PHE A 246 9.32 0.94 -2.53
CA PHE A 246 10.48 0.95 -1.65
C PHE A 246 11.71 1.58 -2.33
N TYR A 247 11.96 1.29 -3.61
CA TYR A 247 13.03 1.97 -4.35
C TYR A 247 12.73 3.46 -4.55
N MET A 248 11.60 3.79 -5.17
CA MET A 248 11.18 5.17 -5.47
C MET A 248 11.15 6.11 -4.25
N VAL A 249 11.06 5.55 -3.04
CA VAL A 249 10.92 6.32 -1.80
C VAL A 249 12.06 6.07 -0.81
N ARG A 250 12.29 4.84 -0.34
CA ARG A 250 13.27 4.57 0.74
C ARG A 250 14.70 4.58 0.26
N VAL A 251 14.98 3.88 -0.85
CA VAL A 251 16.31 3.89 -1.47
C VAL A 251 16.64 5.27 -2.00
N ALA A 252 15.64 5.98 -2.55
CA ALA A 252 15.73 7.40 -2.87
C ALA A 252 16.17 8.27 -1.68
N SER A 253 15.42 8.30 -0.56
CA SER A 253 15.81 9.12 0.61
C SER A 253 17.22 8.79 1.12
N LEU A 254 17.67 7.54 1.02
CA LEU A 254 19.03 7.13 1.42
C LEU A 254 20.11 7.62 0.45
N LYS A 255 19.84 7.62 -0.87
CA LYS A 255 20.75 8.21 -1.87
C LYS A 255 20.87 9.72 -1.67
N ASP A 256 19.75 10.41 -1.42
CA ASP A 256 19.74 11.85 -1.12
C ASP A 256 20.54 12.16 0.15
N MET A 257 20.47 11.32 1.20
CA MET A 257 21.32 11.43 2.39
C MET A 257 22.82 11.26 2.07
N VAL A 258 23.20 10.30 1.21
CA VAL A 258 24.60 10.12 0.81
C VAL A 258 25.10 11.31 -0.03
N HIS A 259 24.27 11.83 -0.95
CA HIS A 259 24.59 13.02 -1.74
C HIS A 259 24.74 14.28 -0.85
N ALA A 260 23.91 14.41 0.19
CA ALA A 260 24.03 15.42 1.24
C ALA A 260 25.18 15.17 2.23
N LYS A 261 25.97 14.09 2.06
CA LYS A 261 27.08 13.67 2.95
C LYS A 261 26.64 13.45 4.40
N TYR A 262 25.42 12.97 4.61
CA TYR A 262 24.85 12.67 5.91
C TYR A 262 25.38 11.34 6.46
N MET A 263 26.30 11.40 7.43
CA MET A 263 27.02 10.22 7.94
C MET A 263 26.49 9.68 9.28
N LYS A 264 25.36 10.19 9.81
CA LYS A 264 24.79 9.68 11.07
C LYS A 264 24.23 8.26 10.83
N PRO A 265 24.58 7.27 11.66
CA PRO A 265 24.00 5.94 11.57
C PRO A 265 22.53 5.91 12.02
N ASP A 266 21.82 4.85 11.65
CA ASP A 266 20.52 4.50 12.21
C ASP A 266 20.63 3.84 13.60
N ILE A 267 19.51 3.36 14.14
CA ILE A 267 19.45 2.69 15.45
C ILE A 267 20.25 1.37 15.50
N ALA A 268 20.47 0.73 14.34
CA ALA A 268 21.29 -0.48 14.19
C ALA A 268 22.75 -0.17 13.79
N GLY A 269 23.20 1.08 13.93
CA GLY A 269 24.60 1.46 13.70
C GLY A 269 25.02 1.58 12.23
N MET A 270 24.09 1.44 11.28
CA MET A 270 24.40 1.46 9.84
C MET A 270 24.34 2.88 9.27
N THR A 271 25.43 3.35 8.67
CA THR A 271 25.43 4.60 7.88
C THR A 271 24.61 4.43 6.59
N PRO A 272 24.07 5.51 5.98
CA PRO A 272 23.27 5.40 4.75
C PRO A 272 23.96 4.64 3.61
N THR A 273 25.28 4.79 3.44
CA THR A 273 26.07 4.02 2.46
C THR A 273 26.00 2.51 2.74
N ARG A 274 26.25 2.08 3.98
CA ARG A 274 26.17 0.65 4.37
C ARG A 274 24.76 0.08 4.24
N GLN A 275 23.73 0.92 4.46
CA GLN A 275 22.35 0.52 4.22
C GLN A 275 22.09 0.29 2.73
N LEU A 276 22.55 1.20 1.84
CA LEU A 276 22.42 1.03 0.39
C LEU A 276 23.15 -0.21 -0.12
N GLU A 277 24.36 -0.49 0.37
CA GLU A 277 25.15 -1.69 0.05
C GLU A 277 24.38 -2.98 0.40
N ALA A 278 23.89 -3.09 1.64
CA ALA A 278 23.14 -4.27 2.11
C ALA A 278 21.76 -4.40 1.45
N ILE A 279 21.07 -3.28 1.17
CA ILE A 279 19.80 -3.25 0.43
C ILE A 279 20.00 -3.77 -0.99
N ALA A 280 21.07 -3.36 -1.69
CA ALA A 280 21.34 -3.81 -3.04
C ALA A 280 21.53 -5.33 -3.09
N GLU A 281 22.41 -5.89 -2.24
CA GLU A 281 22.65 -7.34 -2.16
C GLU A 281 21.36 -8.14 -1.90
N ARG A 282 20.61 -7.76 -0.84
CA ARG A 282 19.36 -8.46 -0.48
C ARG A 282 18.23 -8.24 -1.48
N THR A 283 18.26 -7.18 -2.28
CA THR A 283 17.29 -6.96 -3.36
C THR A 283 17.60 -7.80 -4.60
N HIS A 284 18.88 -7.95 -4.99
CA HIS A 284 19.25 -8.85 -6.09
C HIS A 284 18.78 -10.28 -5.81
N GLN A 285 19.05 -10.78 -4.60
CA GLN A 285 18.55 -12.08 -4.11
C GLN A 285 17.02 -12.19 -4.14
N LEU A 286 16.29 -11.10 -3.84
CA LEU A 286 14.82 -11.07 -3.86
C LEU A 286 14.29 -11.14 -5.30
N VAL A 287 14.89 -10.36 -6.20
CA VAL A 287 14.52 -10.28 -7.62
C VAL A 287 14.80 -11.61 -8.33
N ASP A 288 15.97 -12.21 -8.12
CA ASP A 288 16.28 -13.56 -8.60
C ASP A 288 15.23 -14.58 -8.15
N LEU A 289 14.78 -14.49 -6.89
CA LEU A 289 13.75 -15.38 -6.35
C LEU A 289 12.35 -15.10 -6.93
N GLN A 290 12.02 -13.85 -7.26
CA GLN A 290 10.79 -13.49 -7.97
C GLN A 290 10.74 -14.12 -9.37
N TYR A 291 11.76 -13.91 -10.19
CA TYR A 291 11.80 -14.44 -11.57
C TYR A 291 12.00 -15.95 -11.61
N SER A 292 12.77 -16.53 -10.68
CA SER A 292 12.83 -17.99 -10.48
C SER A 292 11.46 -18.57 -10.12
N THR A 293 10.67 -17.88 -9.28
CA THR A 293 9.30 -18.30 -8.95
C THR A 293 8.37 -18.22 -10.17
N TYR A 294 8.46 -17.15 -10.97
CA TYR A 294 7.71 -16.99 -12.21
C TYR A 294 8.03 -18.12 -13.21
N ASN A 295 9.29 -18.21 -13.64
CA ASN A 295 9.73 -19.12 -14.70
C ASN A 295 9.60 -20.59 -14.30
N ARG A 296 10.00 -20.96 -13.07
CA ARG A 296 10.11 -22.38 -12.67
C ARG A 296 8.91 -22.93 -11.92
N SER A 297 7.95 -22.08 -11.49
CA SER A 297 6.79 -22.54 -10.71
C SER A 297 5.43 -21.97 -11.13
N LEU A 298 5.37 -20.90 -11.92
CA LEU A 298 4.09 -20.31 -12.32
C LEU A 298 3.81 -20.57 -13.81
N LEU A 299 4.75 -20.25 -14.72
CA LEU A 299 4.59 -20.50 -16.16
C LEU A 299 4.22 -21.95 -16.52
N PRO A 300 4.87 -23.01 -15.98
CA PRO A 300 4.50 -24.39 -16.31
C PRO A 300 3.09 -24.75 -15.84
N VAL A 301 2.68 -24.24 -14.67
CA VAL A 301 1.38 -24.54 -14.07
C VAL A 301 0.27 -23.74 -14.76
N LEU A 302 0.54 -22.55 -15.30
CA LEU A 302 -0.40 -21.83 -16.16
C LEU A 302 -0.69 -22.61 -17.46
N ARG A 303 0.35 -23.12 -18.15
CA ARG A 303 0.17 -23.96 -19.34
C ARG A 303 -0.66 -25.22 -19.03
N MET A 304 -0.36 -25.90 -17.92
CA MET A 304 -1.15 -27.06 -17.43
C MET A 304 -2.61 -26.75 -17.07
N ASN A 305 -2.98 -25.47 -16.92
CA ASN A 305 -4.35 -25.02 -16.63
C ASN A 305 -4.96 -24.23 -17.81
N GLY A 306 -4.49 -24.49 -19.04
CA GLY A 306 -5.09 -23.93 -20.26
C GLY A 306 -4.72 -22.48 -20.57
N LEU A 307 -3.67 -21.91 -19.94
CA LEU A 307 -3.15 -20.58 -20.24
C LEU A 307 -1.68 -20.64 -20.68
N ARG A 308 -1.42 -20.63 -21.99
CA ARG A 308 -0.06 -20.48 -22.54
C ARG A 308 0.31 -19.00 -22.56
N VAL A 309 1.41 -18.66 -21.90
CA VAL A 309 2.07 -17.37 -22.04
C VAL A 309 3.23 -17.57 -22.99
N ILE A 310 3.27 -16.81 -24.09
CA ILE A 310 4.41 -16.77 -24.99
C ILE A 310 5.50 -15.94 -24.33
N THR A 311 6.69 -16.53 -24.21
CA THR A 311 7.83 -15.96 -23.48
C THR A 311 8.78 -15.17 -24.36
N GLU A 312 9.01 -15.64 -25.58
CA GLU A 312 9.91 -15.04 -26.58
C GLU A 312 9.17 -15.06 -27.93
N HIS A 313 9.29 -14.03 -28.75
CA HIS A 313 8.53 -13.95 -30.02
C HIS A 313 8.96 -14.98 -31.09
N GLU A 314 10.05 -15.71 -30.85
CA GLU A 314 10.50 -16.90 -31.58
C GLU A 314 9.59 -18.13 -31.33
N ASP A 315 8.88 -18.20 -30.20
CA ASP A 315 7.99 -19.31 -29.82
C ASP A 315 6.60 -19.27 -30.54
N LEU A 316 6.36 -18.28 -31.41
CA LEU A 316 5.09 -18.10 -32.14
C LEU A 316 4.90 -19.15 -33.26
N THR A 317 3.72 -19.75 -33.36
CA THR A 317 3.34 -20.55 -34.55
C THR A 317 3.15 -19.65 -35.79
N GLU A 318 3.08 -20.22 -37.00
CA GLU A 318 2.90 -19.43 -38.24
C GLU A 318 1.59 -18.62 -38.25
N ASP A 319 0.50 -19.19 -37.72
CA ASP A 319 -0.81 -18.51 -37.60
C ASP A 319 -0.79 -17.42 -36.51
N GLU A 320 -0.14 -17.68 -35.38
CA GLU A 320 0.04 -16.69 -34.31
C GLU A 320 0.93 -15.52 -34.75
N ALA A 321 2.03 -15.82 -35.44
CA ALA A 321 2.91 -14.85 -36.09
C ALA A 321 2.13 -13.94 -37.03
N TYR A 322 1.32 -14.51 -37.93
CA TYR A 322 0.48 -13.74 -38.85
C TYR A 322 -0.54 -12.86 -38.11
N TYR A 323 -1.16 -13.36 -37.03
CA TYR A 323 -2.06 -12.57 -36.21
C TYR A 323 -1.33 -11.42 -35.49
N VAL A 324 -0.17 -11.69 -34.89
CA VAL A 324 0.67 -10.71 -34.17
C VAL A 324 1.13 -9.60 -35.11
N ASP A 325 1.64 -9.95 -36.29
CA ASP A 325 2.16 -8.97 -37.24
C ASP A 325 1.03 -8.11 -37.83
N ARG A 326 -0.17 -8.69 -38.07
CA ARG A 326 -1.37 -7.89 -38.39
C ARG A 326 -1.79 -6.99 -37.24
N TYR A 327 -1.87 -7.51 -36.02
CA TYR A 327 -2.27 -6.75 -34.83
C TYR A 327 -1.33 -5.55 -34.59
N PHE A 328 -0.02 -5.76 -34.77
CA PHE A 328 0.99 -4.71 -34.73
C PHE A 328 0.68 -3.61 -35.75
N ASN A 329 0.52 -3.97 -37.04
CA ASN A 329 0.29 -2.98 -38.11
C ASN A 329 -1.02 -2.20 -37.95
N GLU A 330 -2.10 -2.86 -37.50
CA GLU A 330 -3.42 -2.24 -37.35
C GLU A 330 -3.57 -1.42 -36.06
N ASN A 331 -2.98 -1.85 -34.94
CA ASN A 331 -3.28 -1.32 -33.60
C ASN A 331 -2.08 -0.66 -32.91
N VAL A 332 -0.86 -1.15 -33.14
CA VAL A 332 0.34 -0.75 -32.37
C VAL A 332 1.18 0.27 -33.13
N TYR A 333 1.58 -0.03 -34.38
CA TYR A 333 2.37 0.85 -35.24
C TYR A 333 1.83 2.29 -35.34
N PRO A 334 0.51 2.55 -35.45
CA PRO A 334 -0.02 3.91 -35.54
C PRO A 334 0.17 4.79 -34.29
N VAL A 335 0.54 4.20 -33.14
CA VAL A 335 0.80 4.94 -31.88
C VAL A 335 2.26 4.84 -31.40
N LEU A 336 3.12 4.14 -32.13
CA LEU A 336 4.56 4.11 -31.83
C LEU A 336 5.26 5.37 -32.35
N THR A 337 6.40 5.69 -31.73
CA THR A 337 7.31 6.74 -32.21
C THR A 337 8.74 6.35 -31.83
N PRO A 338 9.58 5.92 -32.79
CA PRO A 338 10.98 5.61 -32.52
C PRO A 338 11.75 6.91 -32.25
N MET A 339 12.60 6.89 -31.22
CA MET A 339 13.42 8.02 -30.78
C MET A 339 14.91 7.68 -30.95
N ALA A 340 15.58 8.35 -31.89
CA ALA A 340 17.02 8.18 -32.13
C ALA A 340 17.87 9.13 -31.25
N PHE A 341 19.02 8.65 -30.81
CA PHE A 341 20.05 9.38 -30.05
C PHE A 341 21.33 9.42 -30.88
N ASP A 342 21.80 10.63 -31.18
CA ASP A 342 22.98 10.88 -32.02
C ASP A 342 23.66 12.21 -31.62
N SER A 343 24.77 12.60 -32.27
CA SER A 343 25.50 13.82 -31.94
C SER A 343 24.71 15.13 -32.16
N SER A 344 23.58 15.07 -32.86
CA SER A 344 22.62 16.17 -33.08
C SER A 344 21.32 16.04 -32.27
N ARG A 345 21.04 14.86 -31.68
CA ARG A 345 19.81 14.55 -30.92
C ARG A 345 20.15 14.11 -29.50
N PRO A 346 19.85 14.92 -28.46
CA PRO A 346 20.16 14.56 -27.08
C PRO A 346 19.39 13.32 -26.62
N PHE A 347 19.91 12.61 -25.62
CA PHE A 347 19.31 11.38 -25.12
C PHE A 347 17.85 11.62 -24.68
N PRO A 348 16.88 10.80 -25.14
CA PRO A 348 15.47 11.03 -24.87
C PRO A 348 15.12 10.95 -23.38
N LEU A 349 14.22 11.81 -22.93
CA LEU A 349 13.75 11.79 -21.54
C LEU A 349 12.86 10.56 -21.29
N ILE A 350 13.44 9.57 -20.61
CA ILE A 350 12.73 8.36 -20.18
C ILE A 350 11.90 8.65 -18.92
N ARG A 351 10.59 8.45 -19.01
CA ARG A 351 9.63 8.66 -17.92
C ARG A 351 9.80 7.58 -16.83
N ASN A 352 9.43 7.91 -15.60
CA ASN A 352 9.48 6.95 -14.49
C ASN A 352 8.56 5.73 -14.75
N LYS A 353 9.05 4.53 -14.45
CA LYS A 353 8.39 3.21 -14.64
C LYS A 353 8.00 2.81 -16.06
N THR A 354 8.18 3.62 -17.11
CA THR A 354 7.80 3.19 -18.46
C THR A 354 8.69 2.05 -18.94
N LEU A 355 8.08 1.08 -19.62
CA LEU A 355 8.76 0.04 -20.37
C LEU A 355 9.15 0.60 -21.74
N ASN A 356 10.39 0.38 -22.14
CA ASN A 356 10.96 0.90 -23.39
C ASN A 356 11.89 -0.19 -23.94
N ILE A 357 11.98 -0.29 -25.25
CA ILE A 357 12.93 -1.16 -25.95
C ILE A 357 14.06 -0.27 -26.43
N ALA A 358 15.30 -0.59 -26.04
CA ALA A 358 16.50 0.02 -26.61
C ALA A 358 16.96 -0.80 -27.81
N ALA A 359 17.57 -0.17 -28.82
CA ALA A 359 18.13 -0.83 -29.98
C ALA A 359 19.47 -0.21 -30.41
N LEU A 360 20.39 -1.07 -30.86
CA LEU A 360 21.59 -0.68 -31.60
C LEU A 360 21.36 -0.92 -33.08
N LEU A 361 21.62 0.10 -33.89
CA LEU A 361 21.31 0.11 -35.32
C LEU A 361 22.58 0.33 -36.16
N ARG A 362 22.72 -0.41 -37.25
CA ARG A 362 23.73 -0.18 -38.30
C ARG A 362 23.04 0.27 -39.59
N LYS A 363 23.60 1.26 -40.29
CA LYS A 363 23.05 1.72 -41.58
C LYS A 363 23.30 0.65 -42.65
N LYS A 364 22.26 0.23 -43.39
CA LYS A 364 22.38 -0.82 -44.44
C LYS A 364 23.35 -0.51 -45.57
N ASN A 365 23.58 0.79 -45.80
CA ASN A 365 24.50 1.32 -46.81
C ASN A 365 25.73 2.00 -46.17
N GLY A 366 26.04 1.66 -44.92
CA GLY A 366 27.19 2.17 -44.17
C GLY A 366 28.47 1.36 -44.42
N GLU A 367 29.59 1.83 -43.87
CA GLU A 367 30.83 1.05 -43.82
C GLU A 367 30.80 0.09 -42.60
N GLU A 368 31.56 -1.03 -42.62
CA GLU A 368 31.50 -1.99 -41.50
C GLU A 368 32.00 -1.40 -40.17
N ASP A 369 32.88 -0.40 -40.24
CA ASP A 369 33.43 0.36 -39.11
C ASP A 369 32.54 1.56 -38.67
N ASP A 370 31.37 1.79 -39.27
CA ASP A 370 30.44 2.85 -38.85
C ASP A 370 30.03 2.71 -37.36
N GLU A 371 29.95 3.84 -36.65
CA GLU A 371 29.37 3.87 -35.30
C GLU A 371 27.91 3.40 -35.32
N LEU A 372 27.53 2.61 -34.31
CA LEU A 372 26.16 2.13 -34.16
C LEU A 372 25.27 3.24 -33.60
N ASP A 373 24.26 3.64 -34.37
CA ASP A 373 23.25 4.59 -33.92
C ASP A 373 22.40 3.93 -32.82
N PHE A 374 22.08 4.68 -31.76
CA PHE A 374 21.16 4.22 -30.71
C PHE A 374 19.74 4.70 -31.02
N ALA A 375 18.77 3.81 -30.84
CA ALA A 375 17.36 4.17 -30.82
C ALA A 375 16.63 3.56 -29.61
N MET A 376 15.48 4.13 -29.27
CA MET A 376 14.51 3.47 -28.39
C MET A 376 13.08 3.61 -28.91
N VAL A 377 12.24 2.66 -28.51
CA VAL A 377 10.79 2.67 -28.73
C VAL A 377 10.11 2.52 -27.37
N GLN A 378 9.26 3.47 -26.99
CA GLN A 378 8.48 3.36 -25.75
C GLN A 378 7.29 2.42 -25.97
N VAL A 379 7.08 1.45 -25.06
CA VAL A 379 5.89 0.58 -25.10
C VAL A 379 4.64 1.42 -24.71
N PRO A 380 3.60 1.48 -25.55
CA PRO A 380 2.52 2.47 -25.40
C PRO A 380 1.49 2.04 -24.34
N SER A 381 1.46 2.73 -23.20
CA SER A 381 0.56 2.43 -22.07
C SER A 381 -0.94 2.66 -22.33
N VAL A 382 -1.32 3.05 -23.55
CA VAL A 382 -2.72 3.18 -24.00
C VAL A 382 -3.27 1.87 -24.60
N ILE A 383 -2.38 0.92 -24.93
CA ILE A 383 -2.72 -0.43 -25.39
C ILE A 383 -2.59 -1.40 -24.20
N PRO A 384 -3.44 -2.43 -24.07
CA PRO A 384 -3.24 -3.49 -23.09
C PRO A 384 -1.87 -4.18 -23.27
N ARG A 385 -1.08 -4.26 -22.20
CA ARG A 385 0.25 -4.93 -22.23
C ARG A 385 0.14 -6.46 -22.39
N ILE A 386 -0.97 -7.06 -21.98
CA ILE A 386 -1.30 -8.46 -22.29
C ILE A 386 -2.20 -8.43 -23.53
N VAL A 387 -1.78 -9.12 -24.59
CA VAL A 387 -2.57 -9.30 -25.81
C VAL A 387 -3.00 -10.76 -25.88
N GLU A 388 -4.31 -10.98 -26.04
CA GLU A 388 -4.88 -12.32 -26.21
C GLU A 388 -4.86 -12.69 -27.70
N LEU A 389 -4.32 -13.87 -28.01
CA LEU A 389 -4.28 -14.43 -29.35
C LEU A 389 -5.53 -15.31 -29.61
N PRO A 390 -5.81 -15.76 -30.84
CA PRO A 390 -6.88 -16.72 -31.11
C PRO A 390 -6.74 -17.97 -30.22
N GLU A 391 -7.85 -18.51 -29.72
CA GLU A 391 -7.82 -19.71 -28.87
C GLU A 391 -7.42 -20.94 -29.70
N GLU A 392 -6.30 -21.55 -29.34
CA GLU A 392 -5.78 -22.77 -29.95
C GLU A 392 -6.33 -24.02 -29.24
N LYS A 393 -5.81 -25.19 -29.61
CA LYS A 393 -5.97 -26.42 -28.85
C LYS A 393 -4.63 -26.91 -28.34
N ASP A 394 -4.61 -27.45 -27.13
CA ASP A 394 -3.44 -28.13 -26.58
C ASP A 394 -3.21 -29.51 -27.24
N GLU A 395 -2.13 -30.18 -26.82
CA GLU A 395 -1.70 -31.50 -27.29
C GLU A 395 -2.75 -32.61 -27.03
N GLU A 396 -3.72 -32.38 -26.14
CA GLU A 396 -4.83 -33.29 -25.80
C GLU A 396 -6.14 -32.91 -26.53
N GLY A 397 -6.19 -31.75 -27.19
CA GLY A 397 -7.32 -31.24 -27.96
C GLY A 397 -8.27 -30.30 -27.20
N ASN A 398 -7.93 -29.92 -25.96
CA ASN A 398 -8.69 -28.98 -25.13
C ASN A 398 -8.44 -27.53 -25.60
N PRO A 399 -9.41 -26.60 -25.46
CA PRO A 399 -9.19 -25.20 -25.79
C PRO A 399 -8.13 -24.57 -24.86
N GLN A 400 -7.09 -24.00 -25.45
CA GLN A 400 -6.02 -23.30 -24.74
C GLN A 400 -6.07 -21.81 -25.08
N ARG A 401 -6.10 -20.96 -24.04
CA ARG A 401 -5.95 -19.53 -24.20
C ARG A 401 -4.47 -19.20 -24.32
N VAL A 402 -4.10 -18.46 -25.36
CA VAL A 402 -2.73 -18.01 -25.57
C VAL A 402 -2.64 -16.49 -25.40
N VAL A 403 -1.62 -16.04 -24.68
CA VAL A 403 -1.34 -14.62 -24.47
C VAL A 403 0.12 -14.30 -24.73
N ILE A 404 0.39 -13.13 -25.30
CA ILE A 404 1.72 -12.58 -25.52
C ILE A 404 1.79 -11.17 -24.91
N LEU A 405 2.99 -10.69 -24.60
CA LEU A 405 3.20 -9.34 -24.09
C LEU A 405 3.47 -8.33 -25.21
N LEU A 406 3.02 -7.09 -25.02
CA LEU A 406 3.07 -6.06 -26.04
C LEU A 406 4.49 -5.67 -26.46
N GLU A 407 5.47 -5.77 -25.55
CA GLU A 407 6.89 -5.64 -25.86
C GLU A 407 7.37 -6.66 -26.91
N GLU A 408 7.05 -7.95 -26.76
CA GLU A 408 7.40 -9.01 -27.72
C GLU A 408 6.82 -8.75 -29.12
N ILE A 409 5.56 -8.31 -29.18
CA ILE A 409 4.90 -7.90 -30.43
C ILE A 409 5.68 -6.76 -31.12
N ILE A 410 6.17 -5.79 -30.33
CA ILE A 410 6.93 -4.65 -30.84
C ILE A 410 8.32 -5.10 -31.30
N GLU A 411 9.08 -5.86 -30.49
CA GLU A 411 10.44 -6.30 -30.83
C GLU A 411 10.48 -7.09 -32.13
N ARG A 412 9.57 -8.07 -32.28
CA ARG A 412 9.37 -8.85 -33.50
C ARG A 412 9.21 -7.98 -34.75
N ASN A 413 8.50 -6.86 -34.59
CA ASN A 413 8.15 -5.96 -35.67
C ASN A 413 9.06 -4.71 -35.75
N MET A 414 10.10 -4.58 -34.93
CA MET A 414 11.06 -3.47 -34.99
C MET A 414 11.68 -3.22 -36.37
N PRO A 415 11.95 -4.23 -37.24
CA PRO A 415 12.43 -3.99 -38.60
C PRO A 415 11.53 -3.08 -39.45
N SER A 416 10.21 -3.02 -39.17
CA SER A 416 9.27 -2.11 -39.84
C SER A 416 9.47 -0.64 -39.45
N LEU A 417 9.97 -0.37 -38.24
CA LEU A 417 10.24 0.98 -37.72
C LEU A 417 11.58 1.53 -38.21
N PHE A 418 12.51 0.65 -38.57
CA PHE A 418 13.91 0.97 -38.86
C PHE A 418 14.36 0.50 -40.26
N LEU A 419 13.51 0.67 -41.28
CA LEU A 419 13.68 0.15 -42.65
C LEU A 419 15.10 0.28 -43.25
N ASN A 420 15.76 1.43 -43.07
CA ASN A 420 17.09 1.73 -43.62
C ASN A 420 18.28 1.17 -42.79
N TYR A 421 17.98 0.44 -41.71
CA TYR A 421 18.93 -0.05 -40.74
C TYR A 421 18.81 -1.56 -40.52
N ASP A 422 19.90 -2.16 -40.10
CA ASP A 422 19.96 -3.49 -39.50
C ASP A 422 19.99 -3.35 -37.98
N ILE A 423 19.17 -4.15 -37.30
CA ILE A 423 19.11 -4.17 -35.83
C ILE A 423 20.18 -5.14 -35.34
N ILE A 424 21.19 -4.60 -34.66
CA ILE A 424 22.35 -5.36 -34.13
C ILE A 424 22.04 -5.95 -32.75
N ALA A 425 21.17 -5.29 -31.99
CA ALA A 425 20.57 -5.79 -30.76
C ALA A 425 19.30 -4.98 -30.48
N SER A 426 18.28 -5.61 -29.90
CA SER A 426 17.23 -4.94 -29.12
C SER A 426 17.16 -5.55 -27.73
N GLN A 427 16.71 -4.77 -26.74
CA GLN A 427 16.44 -5.25 -25.38
C GLN A 427 15.39 -4.35 -24.68
N PRO A 428 14.39 -4.92 -23.99
CA PRO A 428 13.52 -4.20 -23.06
C PRO A 428 14.31 -3.69 -21.84
N PHE A 429 13.96 -2.48 -21.40
CA PHE A 429 14.48 -1.87 -20.18
C PHE A 429 13.47 -0.88 -19.55
N ARG A 430 13.57 -0.71 -18.23
CA ARG A 430 12.66 0.07 -17.39
C ARG A 430 13.44 0.81 -16.30
N VAL A 431 13.11 2.08 -16.10
CA VAL A 431 13.83 2.96 -15.16
C VAL A 431 12.92 3.41 -14.02
N MET A 432 13.34 3.20 -12.78
CA MET A 432 12.76 3.87 -11.62
C MET A 432 13.50 5.17 -11.35
N ARG A 433 12.76 6.23 -11.05
CA ARG A 433 13.29 7.54 -10.66
C ARG A 433 12.97 7.86 -9.21
N ASN A 434 13.79 8.71 -8.58
CA ASN A 434 13.50 9.30 -7.27
C ASN A 434 12.10 9.96 -7.33
N ALA A 435 11.22 9.56 -6.40
CA ALA A 435 9.85 10.05 -6.29
C ALA A 435 9.52 10.60 -4.89
N ASP A 436 10.53 10.84 -4.04
CA ASP A 436 10.41 11.48 -2.73
C ASP A 436 10.90 12.94 -2.89
N LEU A 437 9.97 13.86 -3.15
CA LEU A 437 10.29 15.28 -3.28
C LEU A 437 10.02 16.01 -1.96
N THR A 438 11.07 16.61 -1.40
CA THR A 438 10.93 17.55 -0.29
C THR A 438 10.22 18.82 -0.79
N ILE A 439 9.22 19.25 -0.03
CA ILE A 439 8.48 20.48 -0.25
C ILE A 439 8.69 21.30 1.00
N ASP A 440 9.25 22.50 0.84
CA ASP A 440 9.28 23.46 1.95
C ASP A 440 7.86 23.90 2.28
N GLU A 441 7.48 23.80 3.56
CA GLU A 441 6.14 24.15 4.05
C GLU A 441 6.10 25.53 4.70
N GLU A 442 7.26 26.08 5.07
CA GLU A 442 7.39 27.34 5.80
C GLU A 442 7.54 28.52 4.83
N GLU A 443 8.15 28.30 3.65
CA GLU A 443 8.22 29.29 2.57
C GLU A 443 7.02 29.26 1.59
N ALA A 444 6.11 28.29 1.71
CA ALA A 444 5.03 28.06 0.74
C ALA A 444 3.77 28.94 0.98
N VAL A 445 3.59 29.98 0.17
CA VAL A 445 2.41 30.87 0.21
C VAL A 445 1.10 30.14 -0.13
N ASP A 446 1.14 29.14 -1.03
CA ASP A 446 0.04 28.22 -1.31
C ASP A 446 0.60 26.80 -1.42
N LEU A 447 0.20 25.95 -0.47
CA LEU A 447 0.64 24.56 -0.36
C LEU A 447 0.07 23.66 -1.48
N LEU A 448 -1.14 23.96 -1.96
CA LEU A 448 -1.81 23.22 -3.03
C LEU A 448 -1.11 23.50 -4.36
N GLU A 449 -0.79 24.76 -4.65
CA GLU A 449 -0.01 25.12 -5.85
C GLU A 449 1.39 24.46 -5.86
N GLU A 450 2.13 24.48 -4.75
CA GLU A 450 3.48 23.89 -4.75
C GLU A 450 3.43 22.36 -4.85
N ILE A 451 2.44 21.68 -4.23
CA ILE A 451 2.22 20.25 -4.47
C ILE A 451 1.94 20.00 -5.97
N GLN A 452 1.14 20.81 -6.65
CA GLN A 452 0.91 20.68 -8.10
C GLN A 452 2.17 20.93 -8.95
N LYS A 453 3.04 21.86 -8.55
CA LYS A 453 4.34 22.11 -9.20
C LYS A 453 5.30 20.93 -9.00
N GLN A 454 5.30 20.33 -7.80
CA GLN A 454 6.16 19.21 -7.42
C GLN A 454 5.70 17.87 -8.02
N LEU A 455 4.40 17.63 -8.16
CA LEU A 455 3.86 16.46 -8.88
C LEU A 455 4.36 16.38 -10.34
N LYS A 456 4.56 17.53 -11.00
CA LYS A 456 5.20 17.60 -12.32
C LYS A 456 6.70 17.28 -12.23
N LYS A 457 7.43 17.93 -11.30
CA LYS A 457 8.86 17.67 -11.03
C LYS A 457 9.16 16.18 -10.78
N ARG A 458 8.22 15.43 -10.20
CA ARG A 458 8.31 13.99 -9.89
C ARG A 458 8.55 13.09 -11.10
N GLN A 459 8.25 13.55 -12.32
CA GLN A 459 8.55 12.82 -13.56
C GLN A 459 10.02 12.90 -13.98
N TRP A 460 10.79 13.82 -13.38
CA TRP A 460 12.16 14.20 -13.79
C TRP A 460 13.24 13.90 -12.75
N GLY A 461 12.93 13.10 -11.72
CA GLY A 461 13.90 12.70 -10.68
C GLY A 461 15.07 11.86 -11.19
N GLU A 462 16.14 11.77 -10.40
CA GLU A 462 17.34 10.96 -10.69
C GLU A 462 16.99 9.49 -10.94
N ALA A 463 17.71 8.81 -11.84
CA ALA A 463 17.52 7.38 -12.11
C ALA A 463 18.16 6.53 -11.01
N ILE A 464 17.33 5.88 -10.19
CA ILE A 464 17.76 5.18 -8.97
C ILE A 464 17.87 3.66 -9.12
N ARG A 465 17.23 3.08 -10.15
CA ARG A 465 17.24 1.64 -10.49
C ARG A 465 16.93 1.45 -11.98
N LEU A 466 17.64 0.52 -12.62
CA LEU A 466 17.44 0.09 -14.01
C LEU A 466 17.13 -1.42 -14.00
N GLU A 467 15.95 -1.80 -14.46
CA GLU A 467 15.63 -3.18 -14.84
C GLU A 467 15.90 -3.34 -16.34
N ILE A 468 16.61 -4.38 -16.76
CA ILE A 468 16.93 -4.66 -18.16
C ILE A 468 16.91 -6.16 -18.43
N GLN A 469 16.52 -6.59 -19.63
CA GLN A 469 16.49 -8.01 -19.98
C GLN A 469 17.88 -8.65 -19.85
N ALA A 470 17.95 -9.84 -19.24
CA ALA A 470 19.19 -10.58 -19.07
C ALA A 470 19.80 -10.97 -20.44
N GLY A 471 21.13 -10.98 -20.52
CA GLY A 471 21.85 -11.21 -21.79
C GLY A 471 22.14 -9.94 -22.60
N VAL A 472 21.82 -8.76 -22.06
CA VAL A 472 21.99 -7.44 -22.69
C VAL A 472 23.34 -7.21 -23.41
N ASP A 473 23.29 -6.58 -24.58
CA ASP A 473 24.50 -6.19 -25.30
C ASP A 473 25.32 -5.17 -24.48
N LYS A 474 26.60 -5.45 -24.30
CA LYS A 474 27.50 -4.67 -23.43
C LYS A 474 27.73 -3.24 -23.92
N ARG A 475 27.51 -2.95 -25.21
CA ARG A 475 27.57 -1.60 -25.80
C ARG A 475 26.28 -0.84 -25.48
N LEU A 476 25.12 -1.48 -25.67
CA LEU A 476 23.80 -0.95 -25.31
C LEU A 476 23.74 -0.60 -23.82
N LEU A 477 24.13 -1.56 -22.95
CA LEU A 477 24.18 -1.34 -21.50
C LEU A 477 25.15 -0.20 -21.12
N LYS A 478 26.30 -0.08 -21.81
CA LYS A 478 27.26 1.01 -21.57
C LYS A 478 26.68 2.39 -21.92
N ILE A 479 25.86 2.50 -22.97
CA ILE A 479 25.14 3.73 -23.33
C ILE A 479 24.12 4.05 -22.24
N LEU A 480 23.20 3.12 -21.93
CA LEU A 480 22.16 3.34 -20.91
C LEU A 480 22.78 3.71 -19.55
N LYS A 481 23.85 3.01 -19.13
CA LYS A 481 24.54 3.29 -17.88
C LYS A 481 25.13 4.71 -17.84
N LYS A 482 25.72 5.17 -18.96
CA LYS A 482 26.29 6.52 -19.09
C LYS A 482 25.21 7.59 -19.07
N GLU A 483 24.21 7.50 -19.95
CA GLU A 483 23.21 8.56 -20.10
C GLU A 483 22.23 8.64 -18.92
N LEU A 484 21.99 7.53 -18.21
CA LEU A 484 21.22 7.50 -16.96
C LEU A 484 22.06 7.78 -15.70
N SER A 485 23.38 7.92 -15.83
CA SER A 485 24.34 8.14 -14.71
C SER A 485 24.26 7.11 -13.57
N ILE A 486 23.91 5.86 -13.87
CA ILE A 486 23.53 4.85 -12.85
C ILE A 486 24.69 3.92 -12.45
N ASN A 487 24.76 3.53 -11.17
CA ASN A 487 25.79 2.64 -10.64
C ASN A 487 25.51 1.16 -10.96
N SER A 488 26.56 0.32 -11.05
CA SER A 488 26.39 -1.11 -11.39
C SER A 488 25.45 -1.86 -10.44
N GLN A 489 25.49 -1.55 -9.14
CA GLN A 489 24.67 -2.20 -8.10
C GLN A 489 23.16 -1.92 -8.25
N ASP A 490 22.80 -0.86 -8.98
CA ASP A 490 21.43 -0.42 -9.22
C ASP A 490 20.87 -0.93 -10.56
N ILE A 491 21.66 -1.70 -11.31
CA ILE A 491 21.27 -2.36 -12.57
C ILE A 491 20.89 -3.80 -12.24
N PHE A 492 19.70 -4.21 -12.65
CA PHE A 492 19.13 -5.54 -12.43
C PHE A 492 18.95 -6.23 -13.77
N ASP A 493 19.74 -7.29 -14.01
CA ASP A 493 19.60 -8.17 -15.17
C ASP A 493 18.42 -9.14 -14.91
N ILE A 494 17.37 -9.03 -15.71
CA ILE A 494 16.09 -9.70 -15.48
C ILE A 494 15.91 -10.89 -16.41
N ASN A 495 15.83 -12.08 -15.83
CA ASN A 495 15.50 -13.33 -16.53
C ASN A 495 13.97 -13.48 -16.68
N GLY A 496 13.38 -12.75 -17.63
CA GLY A 496 11.95 -12.77 -17.93
C GLY A 496 11.37 -11.39 -18.25
N PRO A 497 10.03 -11.26 -18.34
CA PRO A 497 9.38 -10.00 -18.69
C PRO A 497 9.47 -8.99 -17.55
N LEU A 498 9.99 -7.79 -17.85
CA LEU A 498 10.18 -6.72 -16.88
C LEU A 498 8.86 -6.32 -16.20
N ASP A 499 8.90 -5.69 -15.02
CA ASP A 499 7.69 -5.22 -14.32
C ASP A 499 6.59 -6.29 -14.17
N LEU A 500 6.80 -7.24 -13.25
CA LEU A 500 5.83 -8.29 -12.91
C LEU A 500 4.48 -7.75 -12.36
N THR A 501 4.26 -6.43 -12.26
CA THR A 501 2.94 -5.89 -11.86
C THR A 501 1.84 -6.13 -12.92
N PHE A 502 2.20 -6.51 -14.15
CA PHE A 502 1.22 -6.96 -15.17
C PHE A 502 0.44 -8.20 -14.73
N LEU A 503 0.97 -9.00 -13.79
CA LEU A 503 0.29 -10.20 -13.28
C LEU A 503 -1.05 -9.87 -12.57
N MET A 504 -1.23 -8.64 -12.05
CA MET A 504 -2.54 -8.19 -11.55
C MET A 504 -3.57 -8.01 -12.67
N LYS A 505 -3.14 -7.75 -13.91
CA LYS A 505 -4.02 -7.76 -15.10
C LYS A 505 -4.31 -9.19 -15.56
N MET A 506 -3.33 -10.09 -15.47
CA MET A 506 -3.53 -11.53 -15.71
C MET A 506 -4.58 -12.11 -14.73
N TYR A 507 -4.58 -11.69 -13.46
CA TYR A 507 -5.64 -12.01 -12.48
C TYR A 507 -7.05 -11.59 -12.91
N GLY A 508 -7.17 -10.54 -13.73
CA GLY A 508 -8.42 -10.07 -14.29
C GLY A 508 -8.98 -10.90 -15.45
N LEU A 509 -8.24 -11.90 -15.97
CA LEU A 509 -8.71 -12.77 -17.05
C LEU A 509 -9.92 -13.63 -16.61
N ARG A 510 -10.83 -13.84 -17.55
CA ARG A 510 -12.07 -14.61 -17.36
C ARG A 510 -11.84 -16.11 -17.59
N GLY A 511 -12.71 -16.95 -17.03
CA GLY A 511 -12.64 -18.42 -17.18
C GLY A 511 -11.79 -19.12 -16.12
N PHE A 512 -10.77 -18.44 -15.59
CA PHE A 512 -9.86 -18.97 -14.56
C PHE A 512 -10.35 -18.76 -13.12
N ASP A 513 -11.64 -18.52 -12.90
CA ASP A 513 -12.18 -18.20 -11.57
C ASP A 513 -12.11 -19.40 -10.60
N HIS A 514 -12.05 -20.62 -11.14
CA HIS A 514 -11.77 -21.85 -10.39
C HIS A 514 -10.32 -21.95 -9.84
N LEU A 515 -9.43 -21.03 -10.23
CA LEU A 515 -8.02 -20.95 -9.81
C LEU A 515 -7.73 -19.72 -8.94
N LYS A 516 -8.78 -18.99 -8.52
CA LYS A 516 -8.74 -17.84 -7.62
C LYS A 516 -9.31 -18.23 -6.26
N ALA A 517 -9.06 -17.44 -5.22
CA ALA A 517 -9.77 -17.62 -3.95
C ALA A 517 -11.25 -17.21 -4.10
N PRO A 518 -12.20 -17.86 -3.39
CA PRO A 518 -13.58 -17.42 -3.38
C PRO A 518 -13.68 -15.99 -2.81
N GLY A 519 -14.37 -15.11 -3.53
CA GLY A 519 -14.51 -13.71 -3.13
C GLY A 519 -15.33 -13.55 -1.85
N TYR A 520 -14.71 -12.99 -0.81
CA TYR A 520 -15.41 -12.72 0.45
C TYR A 520 -16.37 -11.52 0.31
N THR A 521 -17.60 -11.69 0.80
CA THR A 521 -18.61 -10.63 0.89
C THR A 521 -18.82 -10.25 2.37
N PRO A 522 -18.44 -9.01 2.79
CA PRO A 522 -18.59 -8.53 4.16
C PRO A 522 -20.01 -8.64 4.71
N LYS A 523 -20.16 -8.99 5.99
CA LYS A 523 -21.47 -9.21 6.62
C LYS A 523 -22.05 -7.93 7.23
N PRO A 524 -23.37 -7.82 7.41
CA PRO A 524 -23.96 -6.78 8.24
C PRO A 524 -23.42 -6.85 9.68
N VAL A 525 -23.38 -5.71 10.36
CA VAL A 525 -22.97 -5.64 11.78
C VAL A 525 -24.16 -6.00 12.66
N PRO A 526 -24.07 -7.03 13.54
CA PRO A 526 -25.21 -7.51 14.33
C PRO A 526 -25.99 -6.43 15.10
N ALA A 527 -25.28 -5.48 15.72
CA ALA A 527 -25.87 -4.38 16.48
C ALA A 527 -26.67 -3.36 15.63
N LEU A 528 -26.60 -3.46 14.30
CA LEU A 528 -27.29 -2.58 13.33
C LEU A 528 -28.26 -3.35 12.42
N MET A 529 -28.59 -4.60 12.78
CA MET A 529 -29.58 -5.45 12.10
C MET A 529 -30.96 -5.31 12.77
N ASN A 530 -31.49 -4.09 12.78
CA ASN A 530 -32.78 -3.73 13.37
C ASN A 530 -33.43 -2.56 12.61
N GLU A 531 -34.61 -2.14 13.06
CA GLU A 531 -35.38 -1.03 12.45
C GLU A 531 -35.01 0.35 13.03
N ASP A 532 -34.17 0.42 14.06
CA ASP A 532 -33.76 1.68 14.68
C ASP A 532 -32.82 2.49 13.77
N ASP A 533 -32.81 3.81 13.94
CA ASP A 533 -31.82 4.66 13.30
C ASP A 533 -30.40 4.45 13.89
N ILE A 534 -29.38 4.95 13.19
CA ILE A 534 -27.98 4.72 13.60
C ILE A 534 -27.59 5.48 14.88
N PHE A 535 -28.17 6.65 15.15
CA PHE A 535 -27.93 7.38 16.40
C PHE A 535 -28.63 6.69 17.57
N THR A 536 -29.87 6.23 17.40
CA THR A 536 -30.57 5.42 18.42
C THR A 536 -29.85 4.12 18.74
N ASN A 537 -29.26 3.44 17.75
CA ASN A 537 -28.39 2.29 18.02
C ASN A 537 -27.15 2.66 18.85
N ILE A 538 -26.43 3.74 18.50
CA ILE A 538 -25.26 4.20 19.27
C ILE A 538 -25.65 4.68 20.69
N ARG A 539 -26.87 5.19 20.89
CA ARG A 539 -27.41 5.52 22.24
C ARG A 539 -27.66 4.29 23.11
N LYS A 540 -27.79 3.08 22.55
CA LYS A 540 -27.97 1.83 23.33
C LYS A 540 -26.66 1.27 23.88
N GLY A 541 -25.54 1.61 23.25
CA GLY A 541 -24.19 1.19 23.63
C GLY A 541 -23.19 1.44 22.50
N ASP A 542 -21.89 1.33 22.83
CA ASP A 542 -20.84 1.45 21.82
C ASP A 542 -20.88 0.28 20.83
N ILE A 543 -20.52 0.54 19.57
CA ILE A 543 -20.60 -0.46 18.48
C ILE A 543 -19.22 -0.65 17.87
N LEU A 544 -18.62 -1.81 18.12
CA LEU A 544 -17.41 -2.29 17.46
C LEU A 544 -17.69 -2.69 16.00
N LEU A 545 -16.80 -2.29 15.10
CA LEU A 545 -16.77 -2.62 13.68
C LEU A 545 -15.46 -3.35 13.37
N HIS A 546 -15.53 -4.54 12.76
CA HIS A 546 -14.34 -5.32 12.38
C HIS A 546 -14.30 -5.60 10.87
N HIS A 547 -13.54 -4.78 10.14
CA HIS A 547 -13.36 -4.87 8.70
C HIS A 547 -12.16 -5.79 8.35
N PRO A 548 -12.15 -6.46 7.17
CA PRO A 548 -13.19 -6.45 6.13
C PRO A 548 -14.31 -7.48 6.40
N TYR A 549 -14.26 -8.19 7.53
CA TYR A 549 -15.19 -9.27 7.89
C TYR A 549 -16.64 -8.78 7.96
N GLN A 550 -16.84 -7.62 8.58
CA GLN A 550 -18.08 -6.84 8.60
C GLN A 550 -18.03 -5.68 7.60
N SER A 551 -19.19 -5.28 7.08
CA SER A 551 -19.36 -4.23 6.07
C SER A 551 -18.96 -2.85 6.57
N PHE A 552 -18.38 -2.03 5.69
CA PHE A 552 -18.05 -0.63 5.93
C PHE A 552 -19.26 0.33 5.73
N ASP A 553 -20.37 -0.16 5.18
CA ASP A 553 -21.56 0.68 4.94
C ASP A 553 -22.11 1.40 6.20
N PRO A 554 -22.07 0.85 7.44
CA PRO A 554 -22.41 1.59 8.66
C PRO A 554 -21.69 2.94 8.81
N VAL A 555 -20.40 3.02 8.46
CA VAL A 555 -19.61 4.26 8.55
C VAL A 555 -20.07 5.27 7.49
N VAL A 556 -20.45 4.78 6.30
CA VAL A 556 -21.02 5.61 5.22
C VAL A 556 -22.45 6.05 5.56
N ARG A 557 -23.26 5.17 6.16
CA ARG A 557 -24.60 5.47 6.68
C ARG A 557 -24.55 6.50 7.80
N PHE A 558 -23.57 6.44 8.71
CA PHE A 558 -23.40 7.41 9.78
C PHE A 558 -23.29 8.84 9.22
N VAL A 559 -22.38 9.08 8.26
CA VAL A 559 -22.23 10.39 7.60
C VAL A 559 -23.46 10.73 6.74
N ARG A 560 -24.04 9.78 6.00
CA ARG A 560 -25.20 10.02 5.12
C ARG A 560 -26.49 10.33 5.90
N SER A 561 -26.72 9.68 7.03
CA SER A 561 -27.81 10.01 7.96
C SER A 561 -27.58 11.39 8.57
N ALA A 562 -26.36 11.66 9.06
CA ALA A 562 -25.99 12.96 9.60
C ALA A 562 -26.14 14.13 8.61
N ALA A 563 -25.94 13.89 7.31
CA ALA A 563 -26.17 14.90 6.27
C ALA A 563 -27.64 15.31 6.12
N ARG A 564 -28.59 14.38 6.37
CA ARG A 564 -30.02 14.53 6.07
C ARG A 564 -30.88 14.85 7.28
N ASP A 565 -30.46 14.39 8.46
CA ASP A 565 -31.13 14.65 9.73
C ASP A 565 -31.24 16.17 9.99
N PRO A 566 -32.43 16.74 10.25
CA PRO A 566 -32.57 18.17 10.54
C PRO A 566 -31.93 18.58 11.88
N GLU A 567 -31.80 17.66 12.85
CA GLU A 567 -31.27 17.96 14.18
C GLU A 567 -29.73 17.94 14.24
N VAL A 568 -29.05 17.52 13.16
CA VAL A 568 -27.58 17.55 13.10
C VAL A 568 -27.09 18.96 12.77
N LEU A 569 -26.39 19.55 13.73
CA LEU A 569 -25.88 20.92 13.68
C LEU A 569 -24.55 21.01 12.92
N ALA A 570 -23.67 20.03 13.13
CA ALA A 570 -22.31 20.05 12.59
C ALA A 570 -21.75 18.64 12.33
N ILE A 571 -20.87 18.53 11.33
CA ILE A 571 -20.08 17.33 11.03
C ILE A 571 -18.61 17.74 10.91
N LYS A 572 -17.72 17.10 11.67
CA LYS A 572 -16.27 17.26 11.54
C LYS A 572 -15.60 15.93 11.17
N GLN A 573 -14.75 15.88 10.15
CA GLN A 573 -14.11 14.63 9.71
C GLN A 573 -12.65 14.83 9.24
N THR A 574 -11.78 13.84 9.48
CA THR A 574 -10.44 13.76 8.89
C THR A 574 -10.43 12.88 7.64
N LEU A 575 -9.89 13.38 6.52
CA LEU A 575 -9.74 12.65 5.26
C LEU A 575 -8.26 12.53 4.88
N TYR A 576 -7.68 11.36 5.16
CA TYR A 576 -6.31 11.03 4.74
C TYR A 576 -6.25 10.52 3.29
N ARG A 577 -7.11 9.56 2.96
CA ARG A 577 -7.26 8.92 1.64
C ARG A 577 -8.73 8.58 1.43
N VAL A 578 -9.23 8.83 0.23
CA VAL A 578 -10.63 8.58 -0.17
C VAL A 578 -10.68 8.02 -1.60
N SER A 579 -11.67 7.19 -1.90
CA SER A 579 -11.83 6.58 -3.22
C SER A 579 -12.20 7.61 -4.31
N GLY A 580 -11.91 7.28 -5.57
CA GLY A 580 -12.16 8.14 -6.74
C GLY A 580 -13.64 8.47 -7.05
N ASN A 581 -14.59 7.92 -6.28
CA ASN A 581 -15.99 8.33 -6.24
C ASN A 581 -16.55 8.18 -4.80
N SER A 582 -15.84 8.73 -3.81
CA SER A 582 -16.15 8.52 -2.39
C SER A 582 -17.57 8.94 -2.00
N PRO A 583 -18.41 8.01 -1.46
CA PRO A 583 -19.75 8.32 -1.00
C PRO A 583 -19.75 9.18 0.27
N ILE A 584 -18.65 9.20 1.03
CA ILE A 584 -18.46 10.06 2.20
C ILE A 584 -18.25 11.51 1.75
N VAL A 585 -17.43 11.76 0.71
CA VAL A 585 -17.25 13.11 0.16
C VAL A 585 -18.56 13.65 -0.45
N ALA A 586 -19.39 12.78 -1.03
CA ALA A 586 -20.73 13.14 -1.48
C ALA A 586 -21.67 13.51 -0.30
N ALA A 587 -21.69 12.71 0.77
CA ALA A 587 -22.51 12.99 1.95
C ALA A 587 -22.08 14.25 2.71
N LEU A 588 -20.77 14.55 2.78
CA LEU A 588 -20.25 15.78 3.38
C LEU A 588 -20.67 17.03 2.59
N ALA A 589 -20.67 16.96 1.25
CA ALA A 589 -21.21 18.04 0.42
C ALA A 589 -22.73 18.20 0.62
N GLU A 590 -23.48 17.10 0.60
CA GLU A 590 -24.93 17.09 0.87
C GLU A 590 -25.27 17.69 2.25
N ALA A 591 -24.42 17.48 3.26
CA ALA A 591 -24.59 18.07 4.58
C ALA A 591 -24.42 19.60 4.58
N ALA A 592 -23.46 20.13 3.81
CA ALA A 592 -23.21 21.56 3.70
C ALA A 592 -24.27 22.27 2.83
N ASP A 593 -24.71 21.63 1.73
CA ASP A 593 -25.86 22.06 0.93
C ASP A 593 -27.14 22.13 1.80
N ASN A 594 -27.30 21.20 2.76
CA ASN A 594 -28.36 21.20 3.77
C ASN A 594 -28.11 22.18 4.96
N GLY A 595 -27.17 23.12 4.83
CA GLY A 595 -26.94 24.21 5.79
C GLY A 595 -26.20 23.84 7.09
N LYS A 596 -25.64 22.62 7.19
CA LYS A 596 -24.93 22.16 8.40
C LYS A 596 -23.51 22.67 8.44
N GLN A 597 -22.94 22.88 9.64
CA GLN A 597 -21.53 23.26 9.76
C GLN A 597 -20.62 22.06 9.47
N VAL A 598 -20.14 21.94 8.24
CA VAL A 598 -19.22 20.87 7.82
C VAL A 598 -17.77 21.36 7.83
N SER A 599 -16.91 20.73 8.64
CA SER A 599 -15.47 20.99 8.67
C SER A 599 -14.69 19.72 8.31
N VAL A 600 -13.80 19.81 7.30
CA VAL A 600 -13.09 18.64 6.77
C VAL A 600 -11.60 18.91 6.73
N LEU A 601 -10.80 18.14 7.47
CA LEU A 601 -9.34 18.22 7.36
C LEU A 601 -8.85 17.25 6.29
N VAL A 602 -8.18 17.77 5.25
CA VAL A 602 -7.67 17.01 4.11
C VAL A 602 -6.15 16.98 4.11
N GLU A 603 -5.58 15.76 4.12
CA GLU A 603 -4.13 15.55 3.99
C GLU A 603 -3.72 15.55 2.51
N LEU A 604 -3.25 16.69 1.99
CA LEU A 604 -2.81 16.79 0.59
C LEU A 604 -1.53 15.99 0.29
N LYS A 605 -0.71 15.66 1.30
CA LYS A 605 0.56 14.95 1.13
C LYS A 605 0.43 13.44 1.41
N ALA A 606 -0.73 12.87 1.13
CA ALA A 606 -0.97 11.43 1.10
C ALA A 606 -0.35 10.82 -0.17
N ARG A 607 0.68 10.00 0.00
CA ARG A 607 1.53 9.50 -1.09
C ARG A 607 0.73 8.79 -2.18
N PHE A 608 0.91 9.23 -3.44
CA PHE A 608 0.25 8.72 -4.65
C PHE A 608 -1.28 8.97 -4.73
N ASP A 609 -1.87 9.68 -3.78
CA ASP A 609 -3.28 10.12 -3.78
C ASP A 609 -3.42 11.63 -3.89
N GLU A 610 -2.31 12.37 -4.06
CA GLU A 610 -2.25 13.83 -3.94
C GLU A 610 -3.22 14.51 -4.93
N GLU A 611 -3.27 14.05 -6.19
CA GLU A 611 -4.16 14.58 -7.23
C GLU A 611 -5.65 14.35 -6.92
N ASN A 612 -6.00 13.19 -6.33
CA ASN A 612 -7.37 12.91 -5.90
C ASN A 612 -7.76 13.81 -4.73
N ASN A 613 -6.90 13.94 -3.71
CA ASN A 613 -7.18 14.76 -2.54
C ASN A 613 -7.31 16.25 -2.90
N ILE A 614 -6.53 16.76 -3.85
CA ILE A 614 -6.67 18.12 -4.40
C ILE A 614 -8.04 18.32 -5.07
N ASN A 615 -8.49 17.35 -5.88
CA ASN A 615 -9.78 17.42 -6.56
C ASN A 615 -10.96 17.36 -5.56
N TRP A 616 -10.83 16.59 -4.46
CA TRP A 616 -11.85 16.54 -3.42
C TRP A 616 -11.92 17.78 -2.54
N ALA A 617 -10.78 18.37 -2.18
CA ALA A 617 -10.73 19.63 -1.44
C ALA A 617 -11.54 20.71 -2.19
N LYS A 618 -11.25 20.92 -3.48
CA LYS A 618 -11.96 21.89 -4.34
C LYS A 618 -13.46 21.59 -4.51
N LYS A 619 -13.86 20.32 -4.47
CA LYS A 619 -15.28 19.93 -4.49
C LYS A 619 -16.00 20.28 -3.18
N LEU A 620 -15.35 20.05 -2.05
CA LEU A 620 -15.88 20.34 -0.71
C LEU A 620 -15.95 21.84 -0.44
N GLU A 621 -14.90 22.60 -0.78
CA GLU A 621 -14.89 24.08 -0.72
C GLU A 621 -16.06 24.67 -1.52
N LYS A 622 -16.30 24.15 -2.74
CA LYS A 622 -17.40 24.61 -3.61
C LYS A 622 -18.80 24.30 -3.04
N ALA A 623 -18.93 23.28 -2.19
CA ALA A 623 -20.17 22.95 -1.48
C ALA A 623 -20.33 23.74 -0.16
N GLY A 624 -19.41 24.64 0.18
CA GLY A 624 -19.46 25.42 1.42
C GLY A 624 -18.86 24.73 2.65
N CYS A 625 -18.24 23.55 2.50
CA CYS A 625 -17.50 22.91 3.58
C CYS A 625 -16.26 23.74 3.96
N HIS A 626 -16.02 23.90 5.25
CA HIS A 626 -14.77 24.49 5.75
C HIS A 626 -13.64 23.46 5.64
N VAL A 627 -12.92 23.49 4.51
CA VAL A 627 -11.78 22.62 4.24
C VAL A 627 -10.53 23.17 4.94
N ILE A 628 -9.89 22.32 5.73
CA ILE A 628 -8.65 22.61 6.46
C ILE A 628 -7.55 21.77 5.83
N TYR A 629 -6.49 22.41 5.37
CA TYR A 629 -5.26 21.74 4.98
C TYR A 629 -4.43 21.46 6.25
N GLY A 630 -3.79 20.29 6.32
CA GLY A 630 -3.13 19.80 7.54
C GLY A 630 -2.10 20.75 8.15
N LEU A 631 -1.89 20.63 9.47
CA LEU A 631 -0.96 21.47 10.23
C LEU A 631 0.46 21.45 9.64
N VAL A 632 1.07 22.64 9.51
CA VAL A 632 2.44 22.82 9.00
C VAL A 632 3.42 21.93 9.78
N GLY A 633 4.22 21.14 9.06
CA GLY A 633 5.20 20.20 9.62
C GLY A 633 4.63 18.88 10.15
N LEU A 634 3.30 18.71 10.24
CA LEU A 634 2.65 17.54 10.84
C LEU A 634 1.62 16.89 9.92
N LYS A 635 1.85 15.63 9.53
CA LYS A 635 0.87 14.90 8.71
C LYS A 635 -0.29 14.38 9.54
N THR A 636 -1.53 14.63 9.12
CA THR A 636 -2.72 14.19 9.86
C THR A 636 -3.13 12.79 9.40
N HIS A 637 -3.03 11.80 10.28
CA HIS A 637 -3.29 10.38 9.97
C HIS A 637 -4.26 9.71 10.96
N SER A 638 -4.76 10.48 11.93
CA SER A 638 -5.95 10.14 12.73
C SER A 638 -7.19 9.94 11.86
N LYS A 639 -8.07 9.00 12.25
CA LYS A 639 -9.34 8.76 11.56
C LYS A 639 -10.48 8.90 12.54
N ILE A 640 -11.07 10.08 12.50
CA ILE A 640 -12.12 10.52 13.42
C ILE A 640 -13.23 11.23 12.64
N THR A 641 -14.47 10.90 12.97
CA THR A 641 -15.67 11.61 12.51
C THR A 641 -16.48 11.99 13.74
N LEU A 642 -16.85 13.25 13.86
CA LEU A 642 -17.68 13.79 14.94
C LEU A 642 -18.96 14.36 14.31
N VAL A 643 -20.11 13.87 14.75
CA VAL A 643 -21.43 14.42 14.44
C VAL A 643 -21.98 15.08 15.70
N VAL A 644 -22.38 16.33 15.60
CA VAL A 644 -22.97 17.11 16.68
C VAL A 644 -24.46 17.28 16.39
N ARG A 645 -25.30 16.76 17.28
CA ARG A 645 -26.76 16.62 17.09
C ARG A 645 -27.51 17.25 18.26
N MET A 646 -28.62 17.91 17.98
CA MET A 646 -29.59 18.29 19.00
C MET A 646 -30.43 17.06 19.37
N GLU A 647 -30.56 16.81 20.66
CA GLU A 647 -31.45 15.80 21.24
C GLU A 647 -32.41 16.51 22.22
N GLU A 648 -33.41 15.79 22.72
CA GLU A 648 -34.35 16.32 23.72
C GLU A 648 -33.66 16.76 25.03
N ASP A 649 -32.51 16.16 25.36
CA ASP A 649 -31.67 16.51 26.51
C ASP A 649 -30.55 17.53 26.21
N GLY A 650 -30.48 18.05 24.97
CA GLY A 650 -29.53 19.07 24.54
C GLY A 650 -28.53 18.58 23.48
N ILE A 651 -27.34 19.19 23.42
CA ILE A 651 -26.36 18.87 22.37
C ILE A 651 -25.61 17.59 22.71
N ARG A 652 -25.83 16.54 21.91
CA ARG A 652 -25.11 15.26 22.00
C ARG A 652 -24.06 15.13 20.89
N ARG A 653 -23.02 14.36 21.17
CA ARG A 653 -21.89 14.12 20.28
C ARG A 653 -21.79 12.64 19.97
N TYR A 654 -21.81 12.29 18.68
CA TYR A 654 -21.59 10.94 18.19
C TYR A 654 -20.25 10.89 17.47
N VAL A 655 -19.43 9.89 17.77
CA VAL A 655 -18.07 9.79 17.27
C VAL A 655 -17.84 8.44 16.61
N HIS A 656 -17.24 8.44 15.42
CA HIS A 656 -16.55 7.27 14.86
C HIS A 656 -15.05 7.44 15.04
N LEU A 657 -14.40 6.45 15.66
CA LEU A 657 -12.94 6.34 15.80
C LEU A 657 -12.47 5.05 15.13
N GLY A 658 -11.41 5.11 14.32
CA GLY A 658 -10.94 3.92 13.60
C GLY A 658 -9.42 3.85 13.40
N THR A 659 -8.94 2.62 13.22
CA THR A 659 -7.55 2.34 12.81
C THR A 659 -7.33 2.64 11.33
N GLY A 660 -8.39 2.45 10.52
CA GLY A 660 -8.43 2.49 9.06
C GLY A 660 -8.88 3.81 8.45
N ASN A 661 -8.58 4.00 7.16
CA ASN A 661 -8.98 5.18 6.38
C ASN A 661 -10.46 5.14 5.97
N TYR A 662 -11.06 6.31 5.77
CA TYR A 662 -12.43 6.48 5.23
C TYR A 662 -12.52 6.20 3.72
N ASN A 663 -12.08 5.03 3.29
CA ASN A 663 -12.04 4.59 1.89
C ASN A 663 -12.67 3.19 1.74
N ASP A 664 -13.83 3.16 1.08
CA ASP A 664 -14.73 2.02 0.91
C ASP A 664 -14.18 0.90 -0.01
N SER A 665 -13.20 1.20 -0.85
CA SER A 665 -12.53 0.18 -1.67
C SER A 665 -11.43 -0.52 -0.87
N THR A 666 -10.66 0.21 -0.07
CA THR A 666 -9.63 -0.38 0.81
C THR A 666 -10.23 -1.12 2.00
N ALA A 667 -11.40 -0.72 2.51
CA ALA A 667 -12.09 -1.40 3.62
C ALA A 667 -12.58 -2.83 3.29
N LYS A 668 -12.40 -3.30 2.04
CA LYS A 668 -12.65 -4.68 1.61
C LYS A 668 -11.37 -5.55 1.56
N LEU A 669 -10.21 -4.94 1.79
CA LEU A 669 -8.89 -5.56 1.64
C LEU A 669 -8.00 -5.38 2.88
N TYR A 670 -8.22 -4.34 3.69
CA TYR A 670 -7.44 -4.03 4.89
C TYR A 670 -8.19 -4.54 6.12
N THR A 671 -7.49 -5.18 7.07
CA THR A 671 -8.09 -5.47 8.39
C THR A 671 -8.06 -4.19 9.23
N ASP A 672 -9.21 -3.74 9.68
CA ASP A 672 -9.33 -2.47 10.40
C ASP A 672 -10.46 -2.53 11.42
N CYS A 673 -10.23 -1.92 12.58
CA CYS A 673 -11.18 -1.87 13.68
C CYS A 673 -11.69 -0.42 13.85
N GLY A 674 -12.94 -0.28 14.27
CA GLY A 674 -13.51 1.02 14.62
C GLY A 674 -14.59 0.91 15.68
N ILE A 675 -14.86 2.02 16.37
CA ILE A 675 -15.95 2.14 17.35
C ILE A 675 -16.82 3.33 16.95
N LEU A 676 -18.15 3.12 16.96
CA LEU A 676 -19.14 4.17 17.04
C LEU A 676 -19.57 4.33 18.50
N THR A 677 -19.50 5.55 19.04
CA THR A 677 -19.80 5.87 20.45
C THR A 677 -20.54 7.20 20.59
N CYS A 678 -21.32 7.36 21.66
CA CYS A 678 -21.77 8.67 22.15
C CYS A 678 -21.31 8.97 23.59
N SER A 679 -20.22 8.33 24.04
CA SER A 679 -19.58 8.63 25.33
C SER A 679 -19.26 10.14 25.45
N PRO A 680 -19.77 10.84 26.48
CA PRO A 680 -19.57 12.29 26.61
C PRO A 680 -18.10 12.69 26.63
N GLN A 681 -17.26 11.92 27.35
CA GLN A 681 -15.82 12.17 27.50
C GLN A 681 -15.07 12.01 26.17
N ILE A 682 -15.40 10.98 25.38
CA ILE A 682 -14.82 10.78 24.04
C ILE A 682 -15.34 11.86 23.07
N GLY A 683 -16.60 12.29 23.20
CA GLY A 683 -17.17 13.39 22.41
C GLY A 683 -16.53 14.76 22.71
N GLU A 684 -16.21 15.05 23.98
CA GLU A 684 -15.49 16.25 24.37
C GLU A 684 -14.06 16.24 23.85
N ASP A 685 -13.32 15.15 24.04
CA ASP A 685 -11.98 14.99 23.49
C ASP A 685 -11.98 15.06 21.95
N ALA A 686 -12.96 14.45 21.27
CA ALA A 686 -13.14 14.57 19.81
C ALA A 686 -13.35 16.04 19.39
N THR A 687 -14.10 16.82 20.18
CA THR A 687 -14.28 18.25 19.94
C THR A 687 -12.97 19.01 20.13
N ALA A 688 -12.21 18.70 21.18
CA ALA A 688 -10.90 19.30 21.45
C ALA A 688 -9.86 18.97 20.36
N VAL A 689 -9.80 17.72 19.89
CA VAL A 689 -8.97 17.30 18.74
C VAL A 689 -9.26 18.17 17.52
N PHE A 690 -10.53 18.32 17.13
CA PHE A 690 -10.86 19.12 15.97
C PHE A 690 -10.59 20.62 16.18
N ASN A 691 -10.74 21.14 17.39
CA ASN A 691 -10.45 22.55 17.69
C ASN A 691 -8.93 22.83 17.64
N MET A 692 -8.10 21.91 18.18
CA MET A 692 -6.63 21.94 18.09
C MET A 692 -6.13 21.78 16.65
N LEU A 693 -6.85 21.03 15.82
CA LEU A 693 -6.56 20.86 14.38
C LEU A 693 -7.03 22.04 13.51
N SER A 694 -7.96 22.87 13.99
CA SER A 694 -8.51 24.02 13.25
C SER A 694 -8.05 25.39 13.77
N GLY A 695 -7.29 25.44 14.86
CA GLY A 695 -6.79 26.67 15.46
C GLY A 695 -5.92 26.40 16.69
N TYR A 696 -5.32 27.46 17.24
CA TYR A 696 -4.31 27.41 18.31
C TYR A 696 -4.89 27.11 19.70
N SER A 697 -5.72 26.07 19.82
CA SER A 697 -6.46 25.70 21.03
C SER A 697 -6.02 24.33 21.54
N GLU A 698 -4.91 24.28 22.28
CA GLU A 698 -4.46 23.07 22.98
C GLU A 698 -5.27 22.84 24.27
N PRO A 699 -5.82 21.63 24.51
CA PRO A 699 -6.48 21.31 25.77
C PRO A 699 -5.44 21.03 26.88
N LEU A 700 -5.73 21.50 28.10
CA LEU A 700 -4.85 21.32 29.26
C LEU A 700 -4.71 19.85 29.69
N ALA A 701 -5.71 19.02 29.39
CA ALA A 701 -5.74 17.59 29.64
C ALA A 701 -6.74 16.91 28.66
N TRP A 702 -6.62 15.59 28.51
CA TRP A 702 -7.55 14.74 27.78
C TRP A 702 -8.32 13.85 28.76
N ASN A 703 -9.60 13.56 28.48
CA ASN A 703 -10.42 12.68 29.32
C ASN A 703 -10.12 11.19 29.08
N ARG A 704 -9.89 10.82 27.81
CA ARG A 704 -9.78 9.44 27.31
C ARG A 704 -8.85 9.27 26.11
N LEU A 705 -8.85 10.22 25.16
CA LEU A 705 -8.00 10.13 23.98
C LEU A 705 -6.53 10.36 24.34
N SER A 706 -5.64 9.76 23.56
CA SER A 706 -4.20 10.05 23.58
C SER A 706 -3.74 10.41 22.19
N VAL A 707 -3.19 11.62 22.04
CA VAL A 707 -2.98 12.27 20.75
C VAL A 707 -1.50 12.50 20.49
N ALA A 708 -1.05 12.20 19.27
CA ALA A 708 0.30 12.51 18.80
C ALA A 708 0.34 13.95 18.20
N PRO A 709 1.47 14.68 18.29
CA PRO A 709 2.75 14.21 18.81
C PRO A 709 2.94 14.33 20.33
N LEU A 710 2.14 15.17 21.00
CA LEU A 710 2.48 15.68 22.34
C LEU A 710 2.32 14.67 23.49
N TRP A 711 1.35 13.74 23.43
CA TRP A 711 1.03 12.85 24.56
C TRP A 711 1.23 11.36 24.29
N LEU A 712 1.07 10.90 23.03
CA LEU A 712 0.97 9.48 22.71
C LEU A 712 2.22 8.66 23.12
N ARG A 713 3.42 9.15 22.78
CA ARG A 713 4.71 8.54 23.20
C ARG A 713 4.77 8.32 24.72
N ALA A 714 4.44 9.36 25.49
CA ALA A 714 4.50 9.35 26.95
C ALA A 714 3.38 8.53 27.61
N ARG A 715 2.26 8.27 26.93
CA ARG A 715 1.25 7.29 27.38
C ARG A 715 1.77 5.86 27.16
N CYS A 716 2.27 5.54 25.97
CA CYS A 716 2.80 4.21 25.65
C CYS A 716 3.94 3.79 26.59
N LEU A 717 4.97 4.62 26.76
CA LEU A 717 6.11 4.33 27.65
C LEU A 717 5.69 4.13 29.11
N ARG A 718 4.67 4.85 29.59
CA ARG A 718 4.14 4.71 30.96
C ARG A 718 3.42 3.38 31.17
N MET A 719 2.63 2.93 30.19
CA MET A 719 1.90 1.66 30.28
C MET A 719 2.87 0.48 30.24
N ILE A 720 3.89 0.52 29.37
CA ILE A 720 4.95 -0.50 29.34
C ILE A 720 5.69 -0.56 30.69
N ARG A 721 6.14 0.59 31.22
CA ARG A 721 6.87 0.66 32.49
C ARG A 721 6.05 0.21 33.70
N ARG A 722 4.73 0.43 33.70
CA ARG A 722 3.84 -0.10 34.73
C ARG A 722 3.83 -1.63 34.77
N GLU A 723 3.83 -2.29 33.61
CA GLU A 723 3.95 -3.75 33.58
C GLU A 723 5.34 -4.21 34.04
N THR A 724 6.42 -3.47 33.70
CA THR A 724 7.76 -3.69 34.27
C THR A 724 7.75 -3.58 35.80
N GLU A 725 7.10 -2.55 36.37
CA GLU A 725 6.94 -2.35 37.82
C GLU A 725 6.07 -3.45 38.48
N ASN A 726 5.08 -4.00 37.77
CA ASN A 726 4.30 -5.15 38.21
C ASN A 726 5.17 -6.42 38.30
N ALA A 727 5.92 -6.75 37.24
CA ALA A 727 6.78 -7.92 37.19
C ALA A 727 7.92 -7.87 38.23
N LEU A 728 8.58 -6.72 38.39
CA LEU A 728 9.60 -6.50 39.43
C LEU A 728 9.05 -6.64 40.86
N ALA A 729 7.74 -6.41 41.05
CA ALA A 729 7.06 -6.62 42.32
C ALA A 729 6.52 -8.06 42.50
N GLY A 730 6.82 -8.98 41.56
CA GLY A 730 6.34 -10.36 41.59
C GLY A 730 4.86 -10.53 41.26
N ARG A 731 4.23 -9.53 40.64
CA ARG A 731 2.85 -9.59 40.15
C ARG A 731 2.83 -10.04 38.69
N GLU A 732 1.69 -10.56 38.25
CA GLU A 732 1.51 -10.93 36.85
C GLU A 732 1.48 -9.68 35.95
N ALA A 733 2.15 -9.77 34.80
CA ALA A 733 2.38 -8.65 33.91
C ALA A 733 2.50 -9.15 32.46
N HIS A 734 1.63 -8.65 31.59
CA HIS A 734 1.48 -9.13 30.22
C HIS A 734 1.10 -7.99 29.28
N ILE A 735 1.75 -7.96 28.12
CA ILE A 735 1.53 -7.00 27.05
C ILE A 735 1.21 -7.78 25.77
N MET A 736 0.08 -7.47 25.14
CA MET A 736 -0.23 -7.90 23.78
C MET A 736 -0.36 -6.67 22.88
N ALA A 737 0.28 -6.66 21.70
CA ALA A 737 0.19 -5.51 20.81
C ALA A 737 0.24 -5.88 19.32
N LYS A 738 -0.79 -5.44 18.58
CA LYS A 738 -0.89 -5.53 17.12
C LYS A 738 -0.56 -4.19 16.49
N MET A 739 0.27 -4.16 15.44
CA MET A 739 0.51 -2.97 14.60
C MET A 739 1.14 -3.30 13.25
N ASN A 740 1.26 -2.30 12.36
CA ASN A 740 1.88 -2.51 11.05
C ASN A 740 3.41 -2.48 11.13
N SER A 741 3.99 -1.75 12.08
CA SER A 741 5.45 -1.62 12.22
C SER A 741 5.89 -1.15 13.61
N LEU A 742 7.04 -1.65 14.06
CA LEU A 742 7.76 -1.25 15.26
C LEU A 742 9.19 -0.82 14.88
N CYS A 743 9.50 0.47 14.99
CA CYS A 743 10.84 1.00 14.76
C CYS A 743 11.21 2.21 15.65
N ASP A 744 10.48 2.46 16.73
CA ASP A 744 10.83 3.51 17.69
C ASP A 744 11.83 3.01 18.74
N LYS A 745 12.94 3.74 18.94
CA LYS A 745 14.02 3.29 19.83
C LYS A 745 13.57 3.21 21.29
N GLU A 746 12.90 4.24 21.80
CA GLU A 746 12.56 4.34 23.22
C GLU A 746 11.52 3.27 23.61
N ILE A 747 10.54 3.03 22.73
CA ILE A 747 9.58 1.95 22.91
C ILE A 747 10.27 0.58 22.88
N ILE A 748 11.21 0.35 21.95
CA ILE A 748 11.94 -0.93 21.89
C ILE A 748 12.82 -1.14 23.14
N THR A 749 13.52 -0.11 23.63
CA THR A 749 14.25 -0.20 24.91
C THR A 749 13.31 -0.55 26.06
N ALA A 750 12.15 0.12 26.17
CA ALA A 750 11.18 -0.15 27.23
C ALA A 750 10.59 -1.58 27.18
N LEU A 751 10.47 -2.16 25.99
CA LEU A 751 10.06 -3.57 25.82
C LEU A 751 11.17 -4.55 26.21
N TYR A 752 12.45 -4.21 26.00
CA TYR A 752 13.57 -4.98 26.54
C TYR A 752 13.68 -4.87 28.07
N GLU A 753 13.50 -3.66 28.64
CA GLU A 753 13.37 -3.43 30.09
C GLU A 753 12.25 -4.31 30.69
N ALA A 754 11.06 -4.32 30.05
CA ALA A 754 9.92 -5.15 30.45
C ALA A 754 10.24 -6.66 30.35
N SER A 755 10.81 -7.13 29.24
CA SER A 755 11.18 -8.53 29.07
C SER A 755 12.21 -9.00 30.10
N HIS A 756 13.20 -8.16 30.44
CA HIS A 756 14.23 -8.49 31.42
C HIS A 756 13.68 -8.49 32.86
N ALA A 757 12.64 -7.70 33.14
CA ALA A 757 11.89 -7.77 34.39
C ALA A 757 10.96 -9.00 34.52
N GLY A 758 10.75 -9.76 33.43
CA GLY A 758 9.87 -10.93 33.41
C GLY A 758 8.46 -10.69 32.85
N VAL A 759 8.18 -9.52 32.27
CA VAL A 759 6.91 -9.24 31.59
C VAL A 759 6.79 -10.12 30.35
N LYS A 760 5.66 -10.81 30.19
CA LYS A 760 5.34 -11.55 28.95
C LYS A 760 4.93 -10.55 27.86
N VAL A 761 5.55 -10.61 26.68
CA VAL A 761 5.28 -9.66 25.57
C VAL A 761 5.00 -10.42 24.27
N GLU A 762 3.80 -10.22 23.70
CA GLU A 762 3.35 -10.92 22.49
C GLU A 762 2.89 -9.92 21.42
N LEU A 763 3.61 -9.89 20.30
CA LEU A 763 3.50 -8.84 19.30
C LEU A 763 3.05 -9.37 17.94
N VAL A 764 2.01 -8.79 17.36
CA VAL A 764 1.59 -9.05 15.97
C VAL A 764 2.04 -7.90 15.08
N ILE A 765 3.17 -8.07 14.40
CA ILE A 765 3.82 -7.04 13.57
C ILE A 765 3.98 -7.58 12.15
N ARG A 766 3.07 -7.18 11.26
CA ARG A 766 3.05 -7.71 9.89
C ARG A 766 4.16 -7.15 8.98
N GLY A 767 4.59 -5.91 9.21
CA GLY A 767 5.56 -5.19 8.38
C GLY A 767 6.97 -5.14 8.98
N ILE A 768 7.45 -3.93 9.24
CA ILE A 768 8.81 -3.67 9.77
C ILE A 768 8.84 -3.93 11.27
N CYS A 769 9.79 -4.74 11.72
CA CYS A 769 10.16 -4.86 13.13
C CYS A 769 11.67 -4.61 13.30
N CYS A 770 12.04 -3.60 14.08
CA CYS A 770 13.44 -3.32 14.45
C CYS A 770 13.87 -3.95 15.78
N LEU A 771 12.94 -4.58 16.49
CA LEU A 771 13.16 -5.34 17.71
C LEU A 771 13.63 -6.77 17.35
N ARG A 772 14.56 -7.34 18.13
CA ARG A 772 14.91 -8.76 18.09
C ARG A 772 14.12 -9.51 19.17
N ALA A 773 13.43 -10.59 18.82
CA ALA A 773 12.64 -11.41 19.75
C ALA A 773 13.41 -12.66 20.20
N GLY A 774 13.10 -13.20 21.38
CA GLY A 774 13.65 -14.46 21.87
C GLY A 774 15.17 -14.49 22.16
N VAL A 775 15.83 -13.33 22.33
CA VAL A 775 17.27 -13.27 22.64
C VAL A 775 17.48 -13.43 24.15
N PRO A 776 18.24 -14.45 24.62
CA PRO A 776 18.48 -14.67 26.04
C PRO A 776 19.04 -13.43 26.76
N GLY A 777 18.49 -13.11 27.93
CA GLY A 777 18.84 -11.94 28.75
C GLY A 777 18.41 -10.56 28.20
N LEU A 778 17.85 -10.48 26.99
CA LEU A 778 17.43 -9.24 26.33
C LEU A 778 15.93 -9.21 25.99
N SER A 779 15.43 -10.28 25.38
CA SER A 779 14.08 -10.35 24.81
C SER A 779 13.47 -11.75 24.83
N GLU A 780 13.95 -12.62 25.73
CA GLU A 780 13.49 -14.01 25.90
C GLU A 780 11.99 -14.15 26.22
N ASN A 781 11.39 -13.14 26.85
CA ASN A 781 9.95 -13.08 27.13
C ASN A 781 9.15 -12.33 26.04
N ILE A 782 9.80 -11.94 24.93
CA ILE A 782 9.18 -11.30 23.77
C ILE A 782 9.05 -12.30 22.62
N SER A 783 7.83 -12.46 22.10
CA SER A 783 7.60 -13.13 20.81
C SER A 783 6.98 -12.18 19.79
N VAL A 784 7.35 -12.33 18.51
CA VAL A 784 6.82 -11.53 17.40
C VAL A 784 6.30 -12.46 16.31
N ARG A 785 5.04 -12.24 15.92
CA ARG A 785 4.33 -12.94 14.84
C ARG A 785 4.06 -11.96 13.70
N SER A 786 4.27 -12.41 12.47
CA SER A 786 3.95 -11.65 11.26
C SER A 786 2.99 -12.45 10.38
N ILE A 787 1.75 -12.01 10.32
CA ILE A 787 0.70 -12.59 9.47
C ILE A 787 0.68 -11.87 8.12
N VAL A 788 0.72 -12.65 7.04
CA VAL A 788 0.50 -12.20 5.66
C VAL A 788 -0.51 -13.17 5.03
N GLY A 789 -1.64 -12.64 4.58
CA GLY A 789 -2.77 -13.43 4.09
C GLY A 789 -3.54 -12.73 2.97
N ASN A 790 -4.78 -13.15 2.73
CA ASN A 790 -5.64 -12.57 1.70
C ASN A 790 -6.01 -11.11 2.01
N PHE A 791 -6.19 -10.78 3.30
CA PHE A 791 -6.35 -9.41 3.76
C PHE A 791 -5.03 -8.83 4.26
N LEU A 792 -4.89 -7.51 4.13
CA LEU A 792 -3.71 -6.76 4.55
C LEU A 792 -3.87 -6.35 6.01
N GLU A 793 -3.08 -6.94 6.90
CA GLU A 793 -3.17 -6.64 8.33
C GLU A 793 -2.90 -5.16 8.64
N HIS A 794 -3.87 -4.42 9.18
CA HIS A 794 -3.75 -2.96 9.31
C HIS A 794 -4.27 -2.34 10.63
N SER A 795 -5.13 -3.00 11.40
CA SER A 795 -5.55 -2.46 12.71
C SER A 795 -4.37 -2.37 13.68
N ARG A 796 -4.46 -1.43 14.64
CA ARG A 796 -3.54 -1.34 15.77
C ARG A 796 -4.32 -1.44 17.07
N ILE A 797 -3.88 -2.35 17.92
CA ILE A 797 -4.54 -2.74 19.17
C ILE A 797 -3.43 -2.91 20.21
N LEU A 798 -3.57 -2.30 21.38
CA LEU A 798 -2.60 -2.40 22.49
C LEU A 798 -3.34 -2.84 23.77
N TYR A 799 -2.88 -3.91 24.39
CA TYR A 799 -3.42 -4.49 25.62
C TYR A 799 -2.34 -4.54 26.71
N PHE A 800 -2.71 -4.18 27.93
CA PHE A 800 -1.87 -4.23 29.12
C PHE A 800 -2.68 -4.84 30.28
N TYR A 801 -2.16 -5.93 30.87
CA TYR A 801 -2.86 -6.66 31.92
C TYR A 801 -3.09 -5.83 33.21
N ASN A 802 -2.12 -4.98 33.59
CA ASN A 802 -2.29 -3.96 34.63
C ASN A 802 -2.81 -4.55 35.96
N ASP A 803 -2.17 -5.62 36.45
CA ASP A 803 -2.51 -6.28 37.72
C ASP A 803 -4.00 -6.71 37.79
N GLY A 804 -4.50 -7.31 36.70
CA GLY A 804 -5.90 -7.72 36.52
C GLY A 804 -6.88 -6.58 36.20
N SER A 805 -6.43 -5.33 36.15
CA SER A 805 -7.25 -4.16 35.78
C SER A 805 -7.06 -3.80 34.30
N GLU A 806 -7.34 -4.76 33.42
CA GLU A 806 -6.96 -4.74 32.00
C GLU A 806 -7.29 -3.43 31.25
N GLU A 807 -6.26 -2.81 30.68
CA GLU A 807 -6.40 -1.65 29.79
C GLU A 807 -6.23 -2.07 28.31
N LEU A 808 -7.24 -1.79 27.50
CA LEU A 808 -7.25 -2.07 26.05
C LEU A 808 -7.46 -0.80 25.24
N TYR A 809 -6.65 -0.63 24.18
CA TYR A 809 -6.68 0.53 23.30
C TYR A 809 -6.66 0.14 21.83
N MET A 810 -7.27 0.98 20.98
CA MET A 810 -7.11 0.94 19.53
C MET A 810 -6.63 2.31 19.02
N GLY A 811 -6.09 2.38 17.80
CA GLY A 811 -5.62 3.65 17.27
C GLY A 811 -5.08 3.66 15.84
N SER A 812 -4.72 4.85 15.37
CA SER A 812 -4.20 5.09 14.01
C SER A 812 -2.67 5.01 13.89
N ALA A 813 -1.96 5.02 15.03
CA ALA A 813 -0.50 5.04 15.12
C ALA A 813 0.11 3.63 15.06
N ASP A 814 1.27 3.54 14.42
CA ASP A 814 2.24 2.46 14.61
C ASP A 814 3.36 2.95 15.55
N TRP A 815 4.07 2.07 16.27
CA TRP A 815 5.21 2.46 17.13
C TRP A 815 6.46 2.78 16.29
N MET A 816 6.42 3.93 15.61
CA MET A 816 7.51 4.50 14.80
C MET A 816 7.67 6.01 15.10
N PRO A 817 8.88 6.58 15.06
CA PRO A 817 9.11 7.99 15.44
C PRO A 817 8.24 8.97 14.63
N ARG A 818 8.07 8.75 13.32
CA ARG A 818 7.21 9.63 12.49
C ARG A 818 5.74 9.65 12.95
N ASN A 819 5.25 8.57 13.55
CA ASN A 819 3.86 8.41 14.01
C ASN A 819 3.69 8.93 15.44
N LEU A 820 4.74 8.83 16.26
CA LEU A 820 4.74 9.35 17.63
C LEU A 820 5.07 10.85 17.70
N ASP A 821 5.89 11.39 16.78
CA ASP A 821 6.50 12.74 16.92
C ASP A 821 6.21 13.70 15.75
N ARG A 822 5.77 13.21 14.57
CA ARG A 822 5.63 14.01 13.33
C ARG A 822 4.29 13.88 12.64
N ARG A 823 3.29 13.42 13.37
CA ARG A 823 1.93 13.18 12.88
C ARG A 823 0.90 13.50 13.95
N VAL A 824 -0.29 13.87 13.51
CA VAL A 824 -1.48 13.79 14.36
C VAL A 824 -2.09 12.41 14.18
N GLU A 825 -1.97 11.60 15.23
CA GLU A 825 -2.54 10.26 15.39
C GLU A 825 -3.43 10.24 16.64
N ILE A 826 -4.40 9.33 16.71
CA ILE A 826 -5.25 9.14 17.89
C ILE A 826 -5.16 7.69 18.35
N MET A 827 -5.05 7.52 19.66
CA MET A 827 -5.31 6.27 20.39
C MET A 827 -6.49 6.50 21.34
N PHE A 828 -7.36 5.50 21.46
CA PHE A 828 -8.60 5.54 22.24
C PHE A 828 -8.82 4.22 22.98
N PRO A 829 -9.37 4.24 24.21
CA PRO A 829 -9.64 3.02 24.98
C PRO A 829 -10.86 2.26 24.47
N VAL A 830 -10.96 1.00 24.87
CA VAL A 830 -12.17 0.17 24.76
C VAL A 830 -12.67 -0.11 26.18
N GLU A 831 -13.63 0.70 26.64
CA GLU A 831 -14.11 0.67 28.04
C GLU A 831 -15.29 -0.28 28.28
N ASP A 832 -16.07 -0.63 27.27
CA ASP A 832 -17.13 -1.64 27.38
C ASP A 832 -16.51 -3.05 27.47
N GLU A 833 -16.84 -3.80 28.52
CA GLU A 833 -16.25 -5.12 28.80
C GLU A 833 -16.59 -6.18 27.74
N ALA A 834 -17.77 -6.11 27.10
CA ALA A 834 -18.14 -7.05 26.04
C ALA A 834 -17.41 -6.74 24.73
N LEU A 835 -17.19 -5.46 24.41
CA LEU A 835 -16.31 -5.05 23.31
C LEU A 835 -14.85 -5.34 23.61
N LYS A 836 -14.40 -5.17 24.86
CA LYS A 836 -13.04 -5.48 25.32
C LYS A 836 -12.73 -6.96 25.08
N ALA A 837 -13.59 -7.85 25.55
CA ALA A 837 -13.48 -9.29 25.30
C ALA A 837 -13.41 -9.65 23.81
N LYS A 838 -14.24 -9.02 22.95
CA LYS A 838 -14.17 -9.23 21.50
C LYS A 838 -12.85 -8.78 20.87
N VAL A 839 -12.26 -7.68 21.34
CA VAL A 839 -10.99 -7.16 20.81
C VAL A 839 -9.78 -7.92 21.38
N ILE A 840 -9.88 -8.50 22.58
CA ILE A 840 -8.92 -9.47 23.12
C ILE A 840 -8.95 -10.76 22.29
N HIS A 841 -10.12 -11.33 22.01
CA HIS A 841 -10.27 -12.52 21.14
C HIS A 841 -9.62 -12.33 19.75
N ILE A 842 -9.68 -11.12 19.17
CA ILE A 842 -8.96 -10.80 17.92
C ILE A 842 -7.44 -10.97 18.08
N LEU A 843 -6.86 -10.49 19.19
CA LEU A 843 -5.44 -10.68 19.48
C LEU A 843 -5.12 -12.16 19.72
N GLU A 844 -5.92 -12.87 20.51
CA GLU A 844 -5.70 -14.29 20.85
C GLU A 844 -5.72 -15.19 19.62
N VAL A 845 -6.70 -15.01 18.71
CA VAL A 845 -6.82 -15.79 17.47
C VAL A 845 -5.66 -15.52 16.51
N GLU A 846 -5.13 -14.29 16.46
CA GLU A 846 -3.92 -13.96 15.69
C GLU A 846 -2.63 -14.49 16.33
N LEU A 847 -2.55 -14.49 17.66
CA LEU A 847 -1.46 -15.12 18.41
C LEU A 847 -1.54 -16.66 18.36
N ALA A 848 -2.72 -17.24 18.05
CA ALA A 848 -2.90 -18.66 17.82
C ALA A 848 -2.59 -19.10 16.36
N ASP A 849 -2.60 -18.18 15.39
CA ASP A 849 -2.41 -18.51 13.96
C ASP A 849 -1.16 -19.35 13.73
N ASN A 850 -1.32 -20.43 12.97
CA ASN A 850 -0.24 -21.33 12.58
C ASN A 850 -0.30 -21.68 11.08
N VAL A 851 -1.18 -21.05 10.32
CA VAL A 851 -1.36 -21.29 8.88
C VAL A 851 -0.64 -20.23 8.04
N LYS A 852 -0.69 -18.96 8.46
CA LYS A 852 -0.14 -17.77 7.77
C LYS A 852 0.92 -17.02 8.59
N ALA A 853 0.93 -17.17 9.91
CA ALA A 853 1.95 -16.59 10.77
C ALA A 853 3.35 -17.09 10.42
N HIS A 854 4.28 -16.14 10.27
CA HIS A 854 5.71 -16.37 10.36
C HIS A 854 6.19 -15.85 11.73
N ILE A 855 7.05 -16.60 12.42
CA ILE A 855 7.66 -16.22 13.70
C ILE A 855 8.99 -15.52 13.43
N LEU A 856 9.28 -14.42 14.13
CA LEU A 856 10.59 -13.79 14.13
C LEU A 856 11.57 -14.61 15.00
N GLN A 857 12.69 -15.01 14.42
CA GLN A 857 13.76 -15.71 15.13
C GLN A 857 14.80 -14.75 15.72
N PRO A 858 15.61 -15.16 16.72
CA PRO A 858 16.59 -14.30 17.39
C PRO A 858 17.69 -13.71 16.49
N ASP A 859 17.95 -14.35 15.34
CA ASP A 859 18.90 -13.87 14.33
C ASP A 859 18.32 -12.76 13.42
N GLY A 860 17.00 -12.53 13.46
CA GLY A 860 16.27 -11.58 12.63
C GLY A 860 15.50 -12.19 11.45
N THR A 861 15.60 -13.51 11.23
CA THR A 861 14.89 -14.22 10.15
C THR A 861 13.43 -14.52 10.51
N TYR A 862 12.63 -14.98 9.52
CA TYR A 862 11.21 -15.29 9.70
C TYR A 862 10.85 -16.68 9.15
N GLU A 863 10.28 -17.54 10.00
CA GLU A 863 9.93 -18.92 9.65
C GLU A 863 8.42 -19.19 9.80
N LYS A 864 7.82 -19.98 8.90
CA LYS A 864 6.42 -20.45 9.08
C LYS A 864 6.36 -21.49 10.21
N VAL A 865 5.32 -21.42 11.03
CA VAL A 865 5.06 -22.36 12.13
C VAL A 865 4.94 -23.80 11.60
N ASP A 866 5.61 -24.78 12.25
CA ASP A 866 5.35 -26.20 11.95
C ASP A 866 3.93 -26.59 12.35
N LYS A 867 3.20 -27.15 11.39
CA LYS A 867 1.78 -27.50 11.45
C LYS A 867 1.53 -28.94 11.91
N ARG A 868 2.59 -29.77 12.00
CA ARG A 868 2.49 -31.19 12.34
C ARG A 868 1.89 -31.40 13.73
N GLY A 869 0.84 -32.22 13.79
CA GLY A 869 0.17 -32.61 15.04
C GLY A 869 -0.63 -31.50 15.74
N LYS A 870 -0.85 -30.35 15.10
CA LYS A 870 -1.58 -29.21 15.68
C LYS A 870 -2.93 -29.00 15.00
N VAL A 871 -3.89 -28.44 15.75
CA VAL A 871 -5.11 -27.87 15.18
C VAL A 871 -4.71 -26.65 14.33
N LEU A 872 -5.21 -26.58 13.10
CA LEU A 872 -4.86 -25.50 12.18
C LEU A 872 -5.68 -24.24 12.49
N VAL A 873 -4.99 -23.11 12.68
CA VAL A 873 -5.62 -21.79 12.92
C VAL A 873 -5.17 -20.81 11.85
N ASN A 874 -6.14 -20.22 11.16
CA ASN A 874 -6.00 -19.22 10.11
C ASN A 874 -6.90 -18.03 10.49
N SER A 875 -6.34 -17.01 11.13
CA SER A 875 -7.14 -15.96 11.81
C SER A 875 -8.11 -15.26 10.85
N GLN A 876 -7.64 -14.90 9.65
CA GLN A 876 -8.43 -14.26 8.62
C GLN A 876 -9.63 -15.11 8.13
N GLN A 877 -9.49 -16.44 8.14
CA GLN A 877 -10.59 -17.33 7.78
C GLN A 877 -11.57 -17.48 8.95
N GLN A 878 -11.04 -17.67 10.17
CA GLN A 878 -11.88 -17.78 11.36
C GLN A 878 -12.77 -16.54 11.54
N PHE A 879 -12.24 -15.33 11.39
CA PHE A 879 -13.04 -14.09 11.46
C PHE A 879 -14.08 -13.97 10.32
N CYS A 880 -13.85 -14.57 9.14
CA CYS A 880 -14.87 -14.66 8.09
C CYS A 880 -16.02 -15.61 8.48
N GLU A 881 -15.69 -16.72 9.12
CA GLU A 881 -16.64 -17.74 9.57
C GLU A 881 -17.46 -17.24 10.77
N GLU A 882 -16.80 -16.62 11.76
CA GLU A 882 -17.42 -15.96 12.92
C GLU A 882 -18.39 -14.85 12.50
N ALA A 883 -17.96 -13.90 11.65
CA ALA A 883 -18.84 -12.83 11.17
C ALA A 883 -20.04 -13.37 10.36
N THR A 884 -19.87 -14.51 9.67
CA THR A 884 -20.96 -15.21 8.97
C THR A 884 -21.93 -15.86 9.94
N ALA A 885 -21.44 -16.48 11.02
CA ALA A 885 -22.25 -17.08 12.07
C ALA A 885 -23.01 -16.03 12.89
N GLU A 886 -22.38 -14.93 13.30
CA GLU A 886 -23.02 -13.81 14.00
C GLU A 886 -24.20 -13.25 13.20
N ALA A 887 -23.99 -12.90 11.93
CA ALA A 887 -25.05 -12.34 11.09
C ALA A 887 -26.17 -13.35 10.83
N LYS A 888 -25.85 -14.64 10.64
CA LYS A 888 -26.85 -15.71 10.47
C LYS A 888 -27.70 -15.88 11.72
N ALA A 889 -27.11 -15.88 12.91
CA ALA A 889 -27.82 -16.04 14.18
C ALA A 889 -28.84 -14.91 14.41
N VAL A 890 -28.52 -13.66 14.02
CA VAL A 890 -29.50 -12.56 14.10
C VAL A 890 -30.64 -12.75 13.10
N PHE A 891 -30.36 -13.12 11.84
CA PHE A 891 -31.42 -13.40 10.87
C PHE A 891 -32.35 -14.54 11.32
N GLU A 892 -31.81 -15.61 11.92
CA GLU A 892 -32.61 -16.72 12.44
C GLU A 892 -33.42 -16.33 13.70
N ALA A 893 -32.89 -15.44 14.54
CA ALA A 893 -33.63 -14.87 15.67
C ALA A 893 -34.76 -13.90 15.23
N MET A 894 -34.63 -13.28 14.06
CA MET A 894 -35.66 -12.40 13.45
C MET A 894 -36.71 -13.17 12.64
N ASP A 895 -36.57 -14.49 12.43
CA ASP A 895 -37.50 -15.27 11.60
C ASP A 895 -38.93 -15.25 12.20
N PRO A 896 -39.98 -14.88 11.43
CA PRO A 896 -41.38 -15.01 11.81
C PRO A 896 -41.80 -16.41 12.28
N ALA A 897 -41.10 -17.48 11.91
CA ALA A 897 -41.34 -18.84 12.39
C ALA A 897 -40.80 -19.05 13.82
N VAL A 898 -39.64 -18.48 14.15
CA VAL A 898 -38.98 -18.63 15.46
C VAL A 898 -39.61 -17.68 16.49
N THR A 899 -39.88 -16.44 16.09
CA THR A 899 -40.51 -15.40 16.94
C THR A 899 -41.97 -15.72 17.32
N ARG A 900 -42.63 -16.64 16.62
CA ARG A 900 -43.97 -17.16 16.96
C ARG A 900 -43.98 -18.30 17.99
N ILE A 901 -42.81 -18.78 18.43
CA ILE A 901 -42.74 -19.78 19.50
C ILE A 901 -43.09 -19.09 20.83
N PHE A 902 -44.28 -19.39 21.34
CA PHE A 902 -44.75 -18.90 22.65
C PHE A 902 -43.79 -19.37 23.75
N LYS A 903 -43.00 -18.44 24.30
CA LYS A 903 -42.25 -18.65 25.53
C LYS A 903 -43.20 -18.34 26.70
N PRO A 904 -43.60 -19.33 27.54
CA PRO A 904 -44.34 -19.03 28.75
C PRO A 904 -43.50 -18.16 29.67
N ILE A 905 -44.12 -17.20 30.35
CA ILE A 905 -43.50 -16.50 31.46
C ILE A 905 -43.50 -17.47 32.65
N GLU A 906 -42.34 -18.02 32.98
CA GLU A 906 -42.16 -18.73 34.24
C GLU A 906 -42.19 -17.71 35.38
N SER A 907 -43.11 -17.91 36.33
CA SER A 907 -43.25 -17.04 37.49
C SER A 907 -42.13 -17.31 38.48
N SER A 908 -41.21 -16.35 38.63
CA SER A 908 -40.23 -16.34 39.72
C SER A 908 -40.94 -16.09 41.06
N ASN A 909 -41.21 -17.18 41.79
CA ASN A 909 -41.70 -17.22 43.17
C ASN A 909 -40.55 -17.58 44.13
#